data_AF-A0A5C4XS40-F1
#
_entry.id   AF-A0A5C4XS40-F1
#
_cell.length_a   1.000
_cell.length_b   1.000
_cell.length_c   1.000
_cell.angle_alpha   90.00
_cell.angle_beta   90.00
_cell.angle_gamma   90.00
#
_symmetry.space_group_name_H-M   'P 1'
#
loop_
_entity.id
_entity.type
_entity.pdbx_description
1 polymer ?
#
loop_
_entity_poly.entity_id
_entity_poly.type
_entity_poly.pdbx_seq_one_letter_code
_entity_poly.pdbx_strand_id
1 'polypeptide(L)'
;MDIMRTKLQAENMFKNFGRLIALLAPTHSKKLESKARDMGRRQNPVVEPSGNVSKALTDRHVSQAKKFAKTHDWHKALKEWSTAKSLASEQANVSNRIYIGESRALRALARSHLARPKIEEAIEMKGRHATLLNEYASVLADLGENGRAIDLMIEVVGASPTSERFAQLISLYADEGMHERAHSTLSAAIPRYPQDPILREAEIALRLKFGDIGSDATLLDSLSATDYLFLDKRVSQSMPEVALTIGSENENIYVQRILNANRCIAPFSEKDDPNSVTAFAVWGATKSGRHDLLRMYAEKLKKPLLTLEYGFVSSLDIALNKAAQHSLIVNPGPIYFDSTQPTAAEKDLNDPAFSLTRDQIRRAENCIALLRDTKVTKYNHAPVLDMEVRLGEKIRPRILLVDQRFGDKSISMGLASASSFKAMFDCALAMKDHDILVKMHPDAISGGKGSYLKELVDSCDDPRITVIDYEVNPFSLFDVVDKVFVVVSQLGFEAAFSQKEVWCFGVAFYSGWGVTVDKVPVPRRRVPRTVAEVFHVFYLRYSRYWVPDSANHELEDLIDYVVANRAVITAPVNLPVSPSSVAKKILFIVPSGRAGASGRYMQTLGESLTSLGYSVTILAEGKGYPIRNGVRWRTLDFDGSKLTHALRQRLVEFSPDIIYMNGVRTRAQRAALEIMYLTGARLAVQSEDDDVDVYKHRRPSGRISHLTELDKEHVTYEEAAKFLSNLDWSSTLNVLFDPAYDRWIDPLLRIIINRAAELHTAIWYPFAERLRAEYGKPTLVVPPVASAGDFSRPMLTHSERCDVLRRYEIDPDKIVFFLGGSIYEYSDGFQLFLKAINHLARFAPGKIALIIAGKSTVDVDSLLNDTLDPEIQRIYLQRPSDAVFMELTKASDVCCSPGGDNRFELYRLPSRLVKAMAMGKPIVVGSCGFGATLQHGLNAVIIDGNDPLAWADRMASLLNSETRERIGRGARDFALIHFEPSVVASRLSDAFQNMRSGTQGNFLNITVSGKSRKTDIPLEIDAPLYKPLASLFGNGMDDVSDVLHIGPSCLASLSDYIRMAPRRVGLKGGIQTEMAEVGGSNKDIEVIAADTHPIDSVREWAAGSRALLVCELNGECETISYSDLIAAASKFRWIILSITGTTSVNPAEIARMIADGNTQAEVIDIPADGNKVFVIASRSF
;
A
#
# COMPACT_ATOMS: atom_id res chain seq x y z
N MET A 1 12.07 31.43 1.65
CA MET A 1 11.36 31.03 0.42
C MET A 1 10.21 31.97 0.08
N ASP A 2 9.51 32.55 1.05
CA ASP A 2 8.56 33.65 0.80
C ASP A 2 9.20 35.06 0.73
N ILE A 3 10.54 35.17 0.77
CA ILE A 3 11.28 36.42 0.51
C ILE A 3 11.70 36.55 -0.98
N MET A 4 11.31 35.64 -1.89
CA MET A 4 11.65 35.80 -3.31
C MET A 4 10.52 36.34 -4.20
N ARG A 5 9.31 36.54 -3.68
CA ARG A 5 8.15 36.79 -4.56
C ARG A 5 7.62 38.20 -4.72
N THR A 6 8.23 39.22 -4.11
CA THR A 6 7.84 40.61 -4.42
C THR A 6 9.04 41.54 -4.58
N LYS A 7 9.66 41.42 -5.76
CA LYS A 7 10.09 42.51 -6.66
C LYS A 7 10.35 43.88 -6.01
N LEU A 8 11.61 44.27 -5.91
CA LEU A 8 12.23 45.14 -6.92
C LEU A 8 13.76 45.07 -6.76
N GLN A 9 14.42 44.68 -7.84
CA GLN A 9 15.77 45.14 -8.21
C GLN A 9 16.83 45.20 -7.09
N ALA A 10 17.56 44.11 -6.99
CA ALA A 10 19.01 44.11 -7.26
C ALA A 10 19.99 44.91 -6.38
N GLU A 11 19.59 45.71 -5.39
CA GLU A 11 20.56 46.57 -4.69
C GLU A 11 21.14 46.01 -3.38
N ASN A 12 20.46 45.08 -2.68
CA ASN A 12 20.93 44.56 -1.38
C ASN A 12 21.49 43.12 -1.40
N MET A 13 21.63 42.51 -2.58
CA MET A 13 22.21 41.15 -2.71
C MET A 13 23.72 41.08 -2.41
N PHE A 14 24.40 42.22 -2.20
CA PHE A 14 25.86 42.28 -2.14
C PHE A 14 26.49 42.32 -0.74
N LYS A 15 25.75 42.59 0.34
CA LYS A 15 26.42 42.90 1.62
C LYS A 15 26.81 41.69 2.48
N ASN A 16 26.23 40.50 2.33
CA ASN A 16 26.59 39.34 3.17
C ASN A 16 26.61 37.98 2.45
N PHE A 17 27.00 37.96 1.16
CA PHE A 17 27.87 36.87 0.67
C PHE A 17 29.33 37.17 1.07
N GLY A 18 29.66 38.46 1.20
CA GLY A 18 30.40 39.12 2.30
C GLY A 18 31.77 38.64 2.77
N ARG A 19 31.88 37.42 3.30
CA ARG A 19 33.05 37.00 4.10
C ARG A 19 33.65 35.66 3.67
N LEU A 20 33.18 35.10 2.56
CA LEU A 20 33.77 33.92 1.97
C LEU A 20 33.62 33.87 0.43
N ILE A 21 33.60 34.96 -0.38
CA ILE A 21 34.42 36.20 -0.41
C ILE A 21 35.88 35.94 0.01
N ALA A 22 36.90 36.23 -0.79
CA ALA A 22 37.15 37.56 -1.31
C ALA A 22 37.96 37.60 -2.61
N LEU A 23 38.16 36.45 -3.26
CA LEU A 23 39.40 36.24 -4.01
C LEU A 23 39.25 35.98 -5.52
N LEU A 24 38.06 35.83 -6.13
CA LEU A 24 37.98 35.29 -7.51
C LEU A 24 37.02 36.02 -8.48
N ALA A 25 37.38 37.26 -8.86
CA ALA A 25 36.87 37.95 -10.06
C ALA A 25 37.98 38.06 -11.14
N PRO A 26 37.68 38.01 -12.48
CA PRO A 26 37.41 39.26 -13.23
C PRO A 26 36.45 39.20 -14.46
N THR A 27 35.54 40.19 -14.51
CA THR A 27 34.98 41.03 -15.62
C THR A 27 34.81 40.55 -17.09
N HIS A 28 33.57 40.63 -17.66
CA HIS A 28 33.15 41.66 -18.68
C HIS A 28 31.68 41.55 -19.23
N SER A 29 30.98 42.71 -19.26
CA SER A 29 30.02 43.31 -20.26
C SER A 29 28.85 42.50 -20.89
N LYS A 30 27.55 42.77 -20.58
CA LYS A 30 26.56 43.75 -21.15
C LYS A 30 26.16 43.64 -22.65
N LYS A 31 24.92 43.19 -22.95
CA LYS A 31 23.90 43.86 -23.82
C LYS A 31 22.62 43.02 -24.06
N LEU A 32 21.48 43.73 -24.17
CA LEU A 32 20.19 43.38 -24.81
C LEU A 32 19.04 42.81 -23.95
N GLU A 33 18.36 43.72 -23.22
CA GLU A 33 16.91 43.67 -23.01
C GLU A 33 16.25 44.76 -23.88
N SER A 34 15.55 44.38 -24.95
CA SER A 34 14.35 45.10 -25.44
C SER A 34 13.67 44.28 -26.55
N LYS A 35 12.57 43.59 -26.22
CA LYS A 35 11.43 43.19 -27.09
C LYS A 35 10.81 41.88 -26.60
N ALA A 36 9.85 41.97 -25.67
CA ALA A 36 8.86 40.92 -25.43
C ALA A 36 7.62 41.51 -24.72
N ARG A 37 6.97 42.47 -25.39
CA ARG A 37 5.55 42.76 -25.21
C ARG A 37 4.92 42.59 -26.59
N ASP A 38 4.71 41.34 -27.00
CA ASP A 38 3.61 40.99 -27.90
C ASP A 38 3.45 39.47 -27.99
N MET A 39 2.21 39.03 -28.23
CA MET A 39 1.78 37.66 -28.53
C MET A 39 1.49 36.72 -27.34
N GLY A 40 0.43 37.07 -26.61
CA GLY A 40 -0.54 36.06 -26.18
C GLY A 40 -1.53 35.78 -27.31
N ARG A 41 -1.66 34.50 -27.71
CA ARG A 41 -2.84 33.81 -28.28
C ARG A 41 -2.42 32.75 -29.30
N ARG A 42 -2.68 31.48 -28.98
CA ARG A 42 -3.14 30.41 -29.88
C ARG A 42 -3.53 29.17 -29.05
N GLN A 43 -4.82 29.04 -28.77
CA GLN A 43 -5.45 27.75 -28.47
C GLN A 43 -5.87 27.14 -29.81
N ASN A 44 -5.58 25.86 -30.03
CA ASN A 44 -6.02 25.12 -31.21
C ASN A 44 -7.53 24.80 -31.10
N PRO A 45 -8.30 24.86 -32.19
CA PRO A 45 -9.74 24.61 -32.16
C PRO A 45 -10.04 23.12 -32.03
N VAL A 46 -10.95 22.80 -31.10
CA VAL A 46 -11.65 21.52 -31.05
C VAL A 46 -12.70 21.56 -32.16
N VAL A 47 -12.57 20.66 -33.14
CA VAL A 47 -13.54 20.48 -34.23
C VAL A 47 -14.73 19.71 -33.68
N GLU A 48 -15.92 20.32 -33.70
CA GLU A 48 -17.18 19.63 -33.45
C GLU A 48 -17.46 18.63 -34.59
N PRO A 49 -17.74 17.35 -34.29
CA PRO A 49 -18.08 16.39 -35.31
C PRO A 49 -19.54 16.57 -35.75
N SER A 50 -19.75 16.58 -37.07
CA SER A 50 -21.06 16.54 -37.71
C SER A 50 -21.88 15.34 -37.22
N GLY A 51 -23.21 15.51 -37.16
CA GLY A 51 -24.17 14.59 -36.51
C GLY A 51 -24.16 13.12 -36.96
N ASN A 52 -23.46 12.75 -38.04
CA ASN A 52 -23.28 11.36 -38.47
C ASN A 52 -22.17 10.60 -37.72
N VAL A 53 -21.14 11.28 -37.18
CA VAL A 53 -20.01 10.63 -36.49
C VAL A 53 -20.36 10.25 -35.05
N SER A 54 -21.14 11.10 -34.35
CA SER A 54 -21.55 10.88 -32.96
C SER A 54 -22.43 9.62 -32.81
N LYS A 55 -23.25 9.28 -33.83
CA LYS A 55 -24.10 8.07 -33.81
C LYS A 55 -23.27 6.79 -33.93
N ALA A 56 -22.29 6.77 -34.83
CA ALA A 56 -21.37 5.63 -35.00
C ALA A 56 -20.53 5.37 -33.73
N LEU A 57 -20.11 6.44 -33.04
CA LEU A 57 -19.41 6.35 -31.75
C LEU A 57 -20.33 5.81 -30.64
N THR A 58 -21.56 6.30 -30.56
CA THR A 58 -22.56 5.80 -29.60
C THR A 58 -22.80 4.30 -29.80
N ASP A 59 -23.00 3.85 -31.04
CA ASP A 59 -23.23 2.43 -31.36
C ASP A 59 -22.00 1.55 -31.03
N ARG A 60 -20.79 2.08 -31.23
CA ARG A 60 -19.54 1.41 -30.84
C ARG A 60 -19.45 1.19 -29.33
N HIS A 61 -19.74 2.22 -28.53
CA HIS A 61 -19.73 2.12 -27.08
C HIS A 61 -20.83 1.19 -26.56
N VAL A 62 -22.04 1.22 -27.14
CA VAL A 62 -23.11 0.25 -26.84
C VAL A 62 -22.68 -1.20 -27.15
N SER A 63 -21.98 -1.42 -28.27
CA SER A 63 -21.47 -2.75 -28.63
C SER A 63 -20.38 -3.24 -27.67
N GLN A 64 -19.44 -2.36 -27.29
CA GLN A 64 -18.41 -2.67 -26.30
C GLN A 64 -19.01 -2.94 -24.92
N ALA A 65 -19.98 -2.13 -24.49
CA ALA A 65 -20.69 -2.32 -23.24
C ALA A 65 -21.38 -3.70 -23.17
N LYS A 66 -22.04 -4.12 -24.25
CA LYS A 66 -22.63 -5.47 -24.36
C LYS A 66 -21.58 -6.58 -24.35
N LYS A 67 -20.41 -6.36 -24.97
CA LYS A 67 -19.29 -7.33 -24.95
C LYS A 67 -18.74 -7.50 -23.53
N PHE A 68 -18.52 -6.41 -22.81
CA PHE A 68 -18.07 -6.45 -21.42
C PHE A 68 -19.12 -7.06 -20.48
N ALA A 69 -20.41 -6.77 -20.71
CA ALA A 69 -21.50 -7.39 -19.97
C ALA A 69 -21.53 -8.93 -20.17
N LYS A 70 -21.30 -9.43 -21.39
CA LYS A 70 -21.21 -10.89 -21.65
C LYS A 70 -20.05 -11.55 -20.90
N THR A 71 -18.93 -10.85 -20.73
CA THR A 71 -17.77 -11.36 -19.98
C THR A 71 -17.84 -11.01 -18.49
N HIS A 72 -18.99 -10.53 -17.99
CA HIS A 72 -19.21 -10.11 -16.61
C HIS A 72 -18.23 -9.02 -16.09
N ASP A 73 -17.62 -8.23 -17.00
CA ASP A 73 -16.76 -7.08 -16.65
C ASP A 73 -17.62 -5.81 -16.48
N TRP A 74 -18.41 -5.80 -15.40
CA TRP A 74 -19.47 -4.82 -15.19
C TRP A 74 -18.96 -3.39 -14.95
N HIS A 75 -17.74 -3.21 -14.44
CA HIS A 75 -17.13 -1.88 -14.29
C HIS A 75 -16.81 -1.25 -15.65
N LYS A 76 -16.25 -2.02 -16.59
CA LYS A 76 -16.04 -1.54 -17.96
C LYS A 76 -17.36 -1.38 -18.68
N ALA A 77 -18.28 -2.34 -18.55
CA ALA A 77 -19.62 -2.22 -19.14
C ALA A 77 -20.34 -0.95 -18.68
N LEU A 78 -20.28 -0.62 -17.38
CA LEU A 78 -20.86 0.61 -16.83
C LEU A 78 -20.22 1.86 -17.44
N LYS A 79 -18.88 1.90 -17.50
CA LYS A 79 -18.16 3.03 -18.14
C LYS A 79 -18.62 3.21 -19.59
N GLU A 80 -18.65 2.14 -20.37
CA GLU A 80 -19.07 2.19 -21.77
C GLU A 80 -20.56 2.58 -21.93
N TRP A 81 -21.46 2.11 -21.06
CA TRP A 81 -22.87 2.53 -21.05
C TRP A 81 -23.04 4.00 -20.68
N SER A 82 -22.32 4.50 -19.67
CA SER A 82 -22.36 5.92 -19.28
C SER A 82 -21.76 6.82 -20.36
N THR A 83 -20.68 6.39 -21.02
CA THR A 83 -20.11 7.11 -22.17
C THR A 83 -21.08 7.13 -23.36
N ALA A 84 -21.73 6.01 -23.68
CA ALA A 84 -22.78 5.97 -24.70
C ALA A 84 -23.97 6.88 -24.35
N LYS A 85 -24.37 6.97 -23.08
CA LYS A 85 -25.43 7.88 -22.62
C LYS A 85 -25.02 9.35 -22.82
N SER A 86 -23.80 9.73 -22.44
CA SER A 86 -23.27 11.09 -22.59
C SER A 86 -23.16 11.53 -24.05
N LEU A 87 -22.75 10.62 -24.94
CA LEU A 87 -22.69 10.91 -26.38
C LEU A 87 -24.09 10.99 -27.01
N ALA A 88 -25.03 10.17 -26.53
CA ALA A 88 -26.41 10.17 -27.03
C ALA A 88 -27.25 11.35 -26.52
N SER A 89 -26.93 11.93 -25.36
CA SER A 89 -27.64 13.10 -24.82
C SER A 89 -27.45 14.35 -25.68
N GLU A 90 -26.34 14.44 -26.42
CA GLU A 90 -26.08 15.51 -27.41
C GLU A 90 -26.96 15.38 -28.67
N GLN A 91 -27.57 14.20 -28.91
CA GLN A 91 -28.40 13.89 -30.09
C GLN A 91 -29.92 13.98 -29.84
N ALA A 92 -30.34 14.58 -28.72
CA ALA A 92 -31.73 14.80 -28.31
C ALA A 92 -32.62 13.54 -28.11
N ASN A 93 -32.15 12.31 -28.37
CA ASN A 93 -32.97 11.10 -28.19
C ASN A 93 -32.17 9.85 -27.74
N VAL A 94 -31.87 9.75 -26.44
CA VAL A 94 -31.23 8.56 -25.84
C VAL A 94 -32.21 7.37 -25.82
N SER A 95 -31.78 6.22 -26.33
CA SER A 95 -32.58 4.98 -26.36
C SER A 95 -32.80 4.41 -24.95
N ASN A 96 -34.00 3.88 -24.67
CA ASN A 96 -34.30 3.15 -23.42
C ASN A 96 -33.30 2.02 -23.13
N ARG A 97 -32.73 1.41 -24.18
CA ARG A 97 -31.72 0.33 -24.04
C ARG A 97 -30.43 0.81 -23.36
N ILE A 98 -30.07 2.09 -23.50
CA ILE A 98 -28.87 2.67 -22.87
C ILE A 98 -29.12 2.86 -21.37
N TYR A 99 -30.27 3.42 -21.00
CA TYR A 99 -30.68 3.56 -19.59
C TYR A 99 -30.81 2.19 -18.90
N ILE A 100 -31.43 1.22 -19.55
CA ILE A 100 -31.57 -0.15 -19.04
C ILE A 100 -30.20 -0.83 -18.94
N GLY A 101 -29.32 -0.65 -19.93
CA GLY A 101 -27.97 -1.19 -19.91
C GLY A 101 -27.12 -0.64 -18.77
N GLU A 102 -27.18 0.68 -18.55
CA GLU A 102 -26.51 1.37 -17.44
C GLU A 102 -27.06 0.90 -16.08
N SER A 103 -28.40 0.79 -15.95
CA SER A 103 -29.07 0.27 -14.75
C SER A 103 -28.62 -1.16 -14.43
N ARG A 104 -28.64 -2.06 -15.42
CA ARG A 104 -28.21 -3.46 -15.24
C ARG A 104 -26.74 -3.55 -14.82
N ALA A 105 -25.87 -2.72 -15.38
CA ALA A 105 -24.47 -2.68 -14.97
C ALA A 105 -24.32 -2.18 -13.52
N LEU A 106 -25.10 -1.19 -13.09
CA LEU A 106 -25.12 -0.73 -11.69
C LEU A 106 -25.66 -1.79 -10.74
N ARG A 107 -26.75 -2.47 -11.09
CA ARG A 107 -27.34 -3.57 -10.32
C ARG A 107 -26.39 -4.75 -10.19
N ALA A 108 -25.71 -5.14 -11.27
CA ALA A 108 -24.70 -6.20 -11.25
C ALA A 108 -23.47 -5.85 -10.38
N LEU A 109 -23.24 -4.55 -10.13
CA LEU A 109 -22.23 -4.04 -9.19
C LEU A 109 -22.78 -3.81 -7.76
N ALA A 110 -23.99 -4.30 -7.46
CA ALA A 110 -24.71 -4.08 -6.21
C ALA A 110 -24.90 -2.59 -5.85
N ARG A 111 -25.04 -1.73 -6.87
CA ARG A 111 -25.26 -0.27 -6.74
C ARG A 111 -26.67 0.13 -7.20
N SER A 112 -27.67 -0.66 -6.88
CA SER A 112 -29.07 -0.42 -7.29
C SER A 112 -29.63 0.91 -6.77
N HIS A 113 -29.11 1.42 -5.64
CA HIS A 113 -29.42 2.76 -5.12
C HIS A 113 -28.97 3.90 -6.06
N LEU A 114 -27.92 3.70 -6.87
CA LEU A 114 -27.50 4.65 -7.91
C LEU A 114 -28.25 4.45 -9.23
N ALA A 115 -28.81 3.26 -9.46
CA ALA A 115 -29.63 2.96 -10.64
C ALA A 115 -31.02 3.61 -10.53
N ARG A 116 -31.59 3.65 -9.32
CA ARG A 116 -32.90 4.23 -9.03
C ARG A 116 -33.11 5.63 -9.60
N PRO A 117 -32.33 6.67 -9.21
CA PRO A 117 -32.56 8.02 -9.70
C PRO A 117 -32.37 8.14 -11.23
N LYS A 118 -31.52 7.29 -11.82
CA LYS A 118 -31.27 7.28 -13.28
C LYS A 118 -32.42 6.67 -14.09
N ILE A 119 -33.10 5.67 -13.53
CA ILE A 119 -34.27 5.07 -14.16
C ILE A 119 -35.51 5.92 -13.92
N GLU A 120 -35.64 6.55 -12.74
CA GLU A 120 -36.68 7.55 -12.45
C GLU A 120 -36.58 8.73 -13.44
N GLU A 121 -35.38 9.28 -13.63
CA GLU A 121 -35.08 10.30 -14.65
C GLU A 121 -35.53 9.85 -16.06
N ALA A 122 -35.21 8.60 -16.45
CA ALA A 122 -35.59 8.07 -17.75
C ALA A 122 -37.11 7.94 -17.92
N ILE A 123 -37.83 7.56 -16.86
CA ILE A 123 -39.30 7.46 -16.85
C ILE A 123 -39.94 8.84 -16.92
N GLU A 124 -39.40 9.83 -16.22
CA GLU A 124 -39.86 11.23 -16.32
C GLU A 124 -39.69 11.78 -17.73
N MET A 125 -38.53 11.53 -18.35
CA MET A 125 -38.22 12.05 -19.69
C MET A 125 -38.93 11.30 -20.83
N LYS A 126 -39.12 9.99 -20.71
CA LYS A 126 -39.65 9.13 -21.80
C LYS A 126 -41.07 8.65 -21.55
N GLY A 127 -41.64 8.92 -20.39
CA GLY A 127 -42.91 8.36 -19.96
C GLY A 127 -42.79 6.91 -19.48
N ARG A 128 -43.93 6.38 -19.01
CA ARG A 128 -44.08 5.05 -18.38
C ARG A 128 -44.01 3.89 -19.37
N HIS A 129 -42.89 3.74 -20.09
CA HIS A 129 -42.69 2.60 -20.99
C HIS A 129 -42.53 1.28 -20.23
N ALA A 130 -43.22 0.22 -20.66
CA ALA A 130 -43.19 -1.10 -20.01
C ALA A 130 -41.78 -1.69 -19.82
N THR A 131 -40.82 -1.39 -20.69
CA THR A 131 -39.42 -1.85 -20.53
C THR A 131 -38.63 -1.07 -19.47
N LEU A 132 -38.92 0.22 -19.29
CA LEU A 132 -38.34 1.03 -18.22
C LEU A 132 -38.98 0.69 -16.87
N LEU A 133 -40.30 0.52 -16.84
CA LEU A 133 -41.02 0.09 -15.64
C LEU A 133 -40.59 -1.31 -15.19
N ASN A 134 -40.36 -2.25 -16.12
CA ASN A 134 -39.84 -3.58 -15.79
C ASN A 134 -38.46 -3.51 -15.13
N GLU A 135 -37.57 -2.68 -15.67
CA GLU A 135 -36.24 -2.47 -15.09
C GLU A 135 -36.34 -1.74 -13.74
N TYR A 136 -37.25 -0.77 -13.59
CA TYR A 136 -37.49 -0.06 -12.34
C TYR A 136 -38.03 -0.97 -11.23
N ALA A 137 -38.99 -1.86 -11.54
CA ALA A 137 -39.46 -2.86 -10.58
C ALA A 137 -38.34 -3.79 -10.13
N SER A 138 -37.44 -4.12 -11.05
CA SER A 138 -36.23 -4.90 -10.80
C SER A 138 -35.22 -4.15 -9.89
N VAL A 139 -35.07 -2.83 -10.06
CA VAL A 139 -34.28 -1.97 -9.14
C VAL A 139 -34.92 -1.89 -7.75
N LEU A 140 -36.24 -1.77 -7.67
CA LEU A 140 -36.97 -1.71 -6.40
C LEU A 140 -36.89 -3.03 -5.64
N ALA A 141 -36.96 -4.17 -6.33
CA ALA A 141 -36.76 -5.49 -5.74
C ALA A 141 -35.35 -5.63 -5.14
N ASP A 142 -34.31 -5.19 -5.85
CA ASP A 142 -32.94 -5.17 -5.31
C ASP A 142 -32.78 -4.29 -4.06
N LEU A 143 -33.62 -3.25 -3.93
CA LEU A 143 -33.66 -2.35 -2.78
C LEU A 143 -34.56 -2.84 -1.65
N GLY A 144 -35.22 -4.00 -1.81
CA GLY A 144 -36.16 -4.56 -0.83
C GLY A 144 -37.54 -3.91 -0.83
N GLU A 145 -37.88 -3.08 -1.83
CA GLU A 145 -39.19 -2.44 -1.97
C GLU A 145 -40.16 -3.33 -2.78
N ASN A 146 -40.30 -4.59 -2.37
CA ASN A 146 -41.01 -5.62 -3.13
C ASN A 146 -42.49 -5.29 -3.39
N GLY A 147 -43.18 -4.64 -2.45
CA GLY A 147 -44.58 -4.21 -2.64
C GLY A 147 -44.74 -3.26 -3.83
N ARG A 148 -43.88 -2.23 -3.94
CA ARG A 148 -43.89 -1.30 -5.07
C ARG A 148 -43.43 -1.96 -6.36
N ALA A 149 -42.49 -2.91 -6.27
CA ALA A 149 -42.06 -3.70 -7.41
C ALA A 149 -43.20 -4.58 -7.97
N ILE A 150 -44.01 -5.17 -7.09
CA ILE A 150 -45.21 -5.96 -7.45
C ILE A 150 -46.23 -5.07 -8.17
N ASP A 151 -46.57 -3.91 -7.62
CA ASP A 151 -47.54 -2.99 -8.24
C ASP A 151 -47.13 -2.60 -9.67
N LEU A 152 -45.85 -2.26 -9.84
CA LEU A 152 -45.27 -1.96 -11.15
C LEU A 152 -45.26 -3.18 -12.08
N MET A 153 -44.94 -4.38 -11.58
CA MET A 153 -44.94 -5.58 -12.39
C MET A 153 -46.35 -6.00 -12.82
N ILE A 154 -47.39 -5.76 -12.02
CA ILE A 154 -48.78 -5.96 -12.43
C ILE A 154 -49.12 -5.05 -13.62
N GLU A 155 -48.77 -3.76 -13.55
CA GLU A 155 -48.94 -2.80 -14.66
C GLU A 155 -48.18 -3.26 -15.92
N VAL A 156 -46.92 -3.70 -15.76
CA VAL A 156 -46.06 -4.15 -16.87
C VAL A 156 -46.58 -5.43 -17.52
N VAL A 157 -46.99 -6.41 -16.73
CA VAL A 157 -47.57 -7.68 -17.22
C VAL A 157 -48.90 -7.41 -17.93
N GLY A 158 -49.73 -6.50 -17.41
CA GLY A 158 -50.98 -6.09 -18.04
C GLY A 158 -50.78 -5.36 -19.37
N ALA A 159 -49.79 -4.47 -19.45
CA ALA A 159 -49.52 -3.68 -20.64
C ALA A 159 -48.78 -4.48 -21.74
N SER A 160 -47.91 -5.41 -21.37
CA SER A 160 -47.09 -6.16 -22.32
C SER A 160 -46.72 -7.54 -21.75
N PRO A 161 -47.62 -8.52 -21.83
CA PRO A 161 -47.41 -9.85 -21.24
C PRO A 161 -46.33 -10.64 -21.99
N THR A 162 -45.37 -11.21 -21.23
CA THR A 162 -44.38 -12.19 -21.70
C THR A 162 -44.15 -13.25 -20.61
N SER A 163 -43.71 -14.45 -20.98
CA SER A 163 -43.39 -15.53 -20.02
C SER A 163 -42.36 -15.08 -18.97
N GLU A 164 -41.34 -14.34 -19.38
CA GLU A 164 -40.33 -13.72 -18.50
C GLU A 164 -40.93 -12.77 -17.46
N ARG A 165 -41.90 -11.94 -17.86
CA ARG A 165 -42.56 -10.98 -16.97
C ARG A 165 -43.52 -11.66 -16.01
N PHE A 166 -44.21 -12.70 -16.47
CA PHE A 166 -45.01 -13.55 -15.60
C PHE A 166 -44.12 -14.26 -14.57
N ALA A 167 -43.01 -14.86 -14.98
CA ALA A 167 -42.06 -15.49 -14.07
C ALA A 167 -41.48 -14.52 -13.04
N GLN A 168 -41.14 -13.29 -13.46
CA GLN A 168 -40.65 -12.24 -12.55
C GLN A 168 -41.72 -11.83 -11.52
N LEU A 169 -42.99 -11.67 -11.93
CA LEU A 169 -44.09 -11.36 -11.01
C LEU A 169 -44.40 -12.54 -10.06
N ILE A 170 -44.34 -13.79 -10.56
CA ILE A 170 -44.50 -15.00 -9.74
C ILE A 170 -43.39 -15.07 -8.68
N SER A 171 -42.14 -14.78 -9.06
CA SER A 171 -41.01 -14.73 -8.11
C SER A 171 -41.25 -13.69 -7.02
N LEU A 172 -41.69 -12.48 -7.37
CA LEU A 172 -41.97 -11.43 -6.39
C LEU A 172 -43.11 -11.82 -5.44
N TYR A 173 -44.20 -12.40 -5.95
CA TYR A 173 -45.26 -12.93 -5.08
C TYR A 173 -44.75 -14.05 -4.17
N ALA A 174 -43.90 -14.93 -4.69
CA ALA A 174 -43.32 -16.00 -3.91
C ALA A 174 -42.35 -15.49 -2.84
N ASP A 175 -41.58 -14.44 -3.12
CA ASP A 175 -40.68 -13.74 -2.18
C ASP A 175 -41.44 -13.06 -1.04
N GLU A 176 -42.62 -12.51 -1.32
CA GLU A 176 -43.51 -11.94 -0.30
C GLU A 176 -44.44 -12.96 0.38
N GLY A 177 -44.27 -14.26 0.11
CA GLY A 177 -45.09 -15.32 0.71
C GLY A 177 -46.54 -15.35 0.22
N MET A 178 -46.88 -14.66 -0.88
CA MET A 178 -48.22 -14.60 -1.46
C MET A 178 -48.53 -15.84 -2.32
N HIS A 179 -48.61 -17.00 -1.67
CA HIS A 179 -48.76 -18.32 -2.29
C HIS A 179 -49.90 -18.39 -3.32
N GLU A 180 -51.12 -18.01 -2.94
CA GLU A 180 -52.29 -18.07 -3.84
C GLU A 180 -52.15 -17.17 -5.06
N ARG A 181 -51.57 -15.97 -4.90
CA ARG A 181 -51.37 -15.03 -6.02
C ARG A 181 -50.31 -15.53 -6.98
N ALA A 182 -49.25 -16.15 -6.46
CA ALA A 182 -48.20 -16.75 -7.29
C ALA A 182 -48.75 -17.94 -8.11
N HIS A 183 -49.53 -18.84 -7.48
CA HIS A 183 -50.19 -19.94 -8.18
C HIS A 183 -51.23 -19.44 -9.20
N SER A 184 -52.09 -18.49 -8.82
CA SER A 184 -53.10 -17.91 -9.73
C SER A 184 -52.45 -17.25 -10.95
N THR A 185 -51.35 -16.51 -10.74
CA THR A 185 -50.58 -15.87 -11.82
C THR A 185 -49.93 -16.91 -12.74
N LEU A 186 -49.37 -17.99 -12.17
CA LEU A 186 -48.81 -19.11 -12.94
C LEU A 186 -49.89 -19.83 -13.76
N SER A 187 -51.05 -20.13 -13.16
CA SER A 187 -52.19 -20.75 -13.84
C SER A 187 -52.75 -19.89 -14.97
N ALA A 188 -52.67 -18.56 -14.86
CA ALA A 188 -53.04 -17.63 -15.93
C ALA A 188 -51.98 -17.52 -17.04
N ALA A 189 -50.72 -17.83 -16.75
CA ALA A 189 -49.60 -17.75 -17.69
C ALA A 189 -49.41 -19.02 -18.52
N ILE A 190 -49.58 -20.22 -17.91
CA ILE A 190 -49.37 -21.52 -18.56
C ILE A 190 -50.16 -21.70 -19.87
N PRO A 191 -51.47 -21.35 -19.94
CA PRO A 191 -52.23 -21.48 -21.19
C PRO A 191 -51.74 -20.55 -22.30
N ARG A 192 -51.10 -19.42 -21.94
CA ARG A 192 -50.60 -18.41 -22.90
C ARG A 192 -49.22 -18.76 -23.46
N TYR A 193 -48.39 -19.46 -22.68
CA TYR A 193 -47.04 -19.87 -23.08
C TYR A 193 -46.82 -21.35 -22.74
N PRO A 194 -47.54 -22.26 -23.42
CA PRO A 194 -47.41 -23.69 -23.16
C PRO A 194 -45.98 -24.15 -23.50
N GLN A 195 -45.39 -24.95 -22.61
CA GLN A 195 -44.02 -25.49 -22.73
C GLN A 195 -42.88 -24.46 -22.66
N ASP A 196 -43.14 -23.21 -22.24
CA ASP A 196 -42.07 -22.23 -22.03
C ASP A 196 -41.20 -22.64 -20.82
N PRO A 197 -39.88 -22.86 -21.01
CA PRO A 197 -38.99 -23.36 -19.96
C PRO A 197 -38.91 -22.40 -18.76
N ILE A 198 -39.08 -21.09 -18.96
CA ILE A 198 -38.98 -20.08 -17.90
C ILE A 198 -40.15 -20.21 -16.93
N LEU A 199 -41.35 -20.46 -17.43
CA LEU A 199 -42.53 -20.68 -16.58
C LEU A 199 -42.48 -22.05 -15.89
N ARG A 200 -41.86 -23.06 -16.51
CA ARG A 200 -41.64 -24.36 -15.89
C ARG A 200 -40.62 -24.29 -14.75
N GLU A 201 -39.55 -23.51 -14.91
CA GLU A 201 -38.61 -23.20 -13.82
C GLU A 201 -39.29 -22.43 -12.69
N ALA A 202 -40.13 -21.43 -13.01
CA ALA A 202 -40.91 -20.69 -12.02
C ALA A 202 -41.89 -21.60 -11.26
N GLU A 203 -42.55 -22.55 -11.94
CA GLU A 203 -43.42 -23.56 -11.33
C GLU A 203 -42.65 -24.47 -10.36
N ILE A 204 -41.48 -24.96 -10.76
CA ILE A 204 -40.63 -25.80 -9.92
C ILE A 204 -40.17 -25.02 -8.69
N ALA A 205 -39.69 -23.78 -8.88
CA ALA A 205 -39.26 -22.91 -7.79
C ALA A 205 -40.40 -22.61 -6.80
N LEU A 206 -41.63 -22.44 -7.30
CA LEU A 206 -42.82 -22.20 -6.48
C LEU A 206 -43.18 -23.42 -5.62
N ARG A 207 -43.19 -24.62 -6.23
CA ARG A 207 -43.46 -25.88 -5.53
C ARG A 207 -42.41 -26.18 -4.45
N LEU A 208 -41.14 -25.90 -4.74
CA LEU A 208 -40.05 -26.03 -3.77
C LEU A 208 -40.19 -25.03 -2.60
N LYS A 209 -40.65 -23.82 -2.88
CA LYS A 209 -40.74 -22.74 -1.88
C LYS A 209 -41.91 -22.88 -0.92
N PHE A 210 -43.05 -23.42 -1.39
CA PHE A 210 -44.27 -23.54 -0.58
C PHE A 210 -44.61 -24.98 -0.15
N GLY A 211 -43.80 -25.98 -0.54
CA GLY A 211 -43.92 -27.33 0.00
C GLY A 211 -45.08 -28.15 -0.57
N ASP A 212 -45.66 -27.76 -1.70
CA ASP A 212 -46.71 -28.51 -2.42
C ASP A 212 -46.14 -29.73 -3.18
N ILE A 213 -45.44 -30.59 -2.44
CA ILE A 213 -45.17 -31.97 -2.86
C ILE A 213 -46.32 -32.79 -2.31
N GLY A 214 -47.16 -33.30 -3.22
CA GLY A 214 -48.32 -34.12 -2.92
C GLY A 214 -48.02 -35.20 -1.87
N SER A 215 -48.96 -35.33 -0.96
CA SER A 215 -49.05 -36.35 0.08
C SER A 215 -48.81 -37.75 -0.47
N ASP A 216 -47.64 -38.30 -0.18
CA ASP A 216 -47.47 -39.75 -0.06
C ASP A 216 -46.65 -40.02 1.20
N ALA A 217 -47.38 -39.96 2.32
CA ALA A 217 -46.93 -40.25 3.66
C ALA A 217 -46.84 -41.78 3.84
N THR A 218 -45.84 -42.41 3.23
CA THR A 218 -45.37 -43.76 3.59
C THR A 218 -43.88 -43.92 3.28
N LEU A 219 -43.03 -43.22 4.03
CA LEU A 219 -41.62 -43.59 4.27
C LEU A 219 -41.05 -42.66 5.35
N LEU A 220 -41.60 -42.80 6.56
CA LEU A 220 -41.11 -42.14 7.78
C LEU A 220 -40.37 -43.12 8.70
N ASP A 221 -40.08 -44.34 8.24
CA ASP A 221 -39.30 -45.35 8.98
C ASP A 221 -38.16 -45.91 8.12
N SER A 222 -37.07 -45.15 8.00
CA SER A 222 -35.71 -45.68 7.83
C SER A 222 -34.68 -44.55 7.92
N LEU A 223 -34.08 -44.44 9.12
CA LEU A 223 -32.85 -43.69 9.50
C LEU A 223 -32.58 -42.38 8.74
N SER A 224 -32.66 -41.26 9.45
CA SER A 224 -32.22 -39.98 8.87
C SER A 224 -30.75 -40.05 8.44
N ALA A 225 -30.34 -39.27 7.44
CA ALA A 225 -28.92 -39.13 7.08
C ALA A 225 -28.03 -38.76 8.29
N THR A 226 -28.63 -38.19 9.33
CA THR A 226 -28.02 -37.88 10.62
C THR A 226 -27.85 -39.13 11.49
N ASP A 227 -28.73 -40.12 11.43
CA ASP A 227 -28.57 -41.36 12.20
C ASP A 227 -27.50 -42.27 11.57
N TYR A 228 -27.36 -42.29 10.25
CA TYR A 228 -26.38 -43.13 9.56
C TYR A 228 -24.93 -42.63 9.72
N LEU A 229 -24.71 -41.30 9.78
CA LEU A 229 -23.36 -40.70 9.88
C LEU A 229 -22.88 -40.41 11.31
N PHE A 230 -23.79 -40.45 12.30
CA PHE A 230 -23.51 -39.98 13.67
C PHE A 230 -23.88 -40.99 14.77
N LEU A 231 -24.11 -42.27 14.43
CA LEU A 231 -24.15 -43.35 15.42
C LEU A 231 -22.76 -43.57 16.04
N ASP A 232 -22.72 -43.76 17.35
CA ASP A 232 -21.52 -44.00 18.16
C ASP A 232 -20.76 -45.30 17.81
N LYS A 233 -21.21 -46.05 16.79
CA LYS A 233 -20.52 -47.20 16.19
C LYS A 233 -19.65 -46.75 15.01
N ARG A 234 -18.70 -45.87 15.30
CA ARG A 234 -17.92 -45.03 14.36
C ARG A 234 -16.98 -45.77 13.40
N VAL A 235 -16.83 -47.10 13.50
CA VAL A 235 -15.78 -47.87 12.79
C VAL A 235 -16.32 -49.05 11.95
N SER A 236 -17.59 -49.47 12.13
CA SER A 236 -18.03 -50.79 11.63
C SER A 236 -18.95 -50.78 10.39
N GLN A 237 -19.32 -49.63 9.84
CA GLN A 237 -20.24 -49.56 8.69
C GLN A 237 -19.62 -48.74 7.55
N SER A 238 -19.20 -49.42 6.49
CA SER A 238 -18.72 -48.80 5.26
C SER A 238 -19.87 -48.20 4.45
N MET A 239 -19.68 -47.02 3.85
CA MET A 239 -20.56 -46.55 2.78
C MET A 239 -20.23 -47.27 1.47
N PRO A 240 -21.16 -48.01 0.84
CA PRO A 240 -20.84 -48.79 -0.37
C PRO A 240 -20.35 -47.91 -1.54
N GLU A 241 -21.13 -46.92 -1.97
CA GLU A 241 -20.76 -46.03 -3.06
C GLU A 241 -21.25 -44.59 -2.78
N VAL A 242 -20.40 -43.58 -2.97
CA VAL A 242 -20.76 -42.15 -2.80
C VAL A 242 -20.50 -41.37 -4.09
N ALA A 243 -21.47 -40.59 -4.55
CA ALA A 243 -21.30 -39.68 -5.69
C ALA A 243 -20.75 -38.32 -5.24
N LEU A 244 -19.72 -37.80 -5.92
CA LEU A 244 -19.06 -36.52 -5.60
C LEU A 244 -19.04 -35.54 -6.78
N THR A 245 -19.10 -34.24 -6.49
CA THR A 245 -19.00 -33.19 -7.51
C THR A 245 -17.57 -32.92 -8.00
N ILE A 246 -16.56 -33.26 -7.21
CA ILE A 246 -15.13 -33.01 -7.48
C ILE A 246 -14.37 -34.35 -7.58
N GLY A 247 -13.37 -34.41 -8.45
CA GLY A 247 -12.53 -35.61 -8.64
C GLY A 247 -11.54 -35.85 -7.49
N SER A 248 -10.97 -37.05 -7.43
CA SER A 248 -9.95 -37.46 -6.45
C SER A 248 -8.53 -37.00 -6.84
N GLU A 249 -8.36 -35.75 -7.24
CA GLU A 249 -7.05 -35.18 -7.59
C GLU A 249 -6.25 -34.78 -6.33
N ASN A 250 -4.92 -34.75 -6.46
CA ASN A 250 -3.83 -34.58 -5.46
C ASN A 250 -4.19 -34.12 -4.02
N GLU A 251 -4.88 -33.01 -3.80
CA GLU A 251 -5.23 -32.54 -2.45
C GLU A 251 -6.35 -33.37 -1.77
N ASN A 252 -7.21 -34.03 -2.54
CA ASN A 252 -8.40 -34.75 -2.10
C ASN A 252 -8.20 -36.28 -1.96
N ILE A 253 -6.95 -36.74 -1.92
CA ILE A 253 -6.60 -38.18 -1.91
C ILE A 253 -7.20 -38.96 -0.73
N TYR A 254 -7.53 -38.29 0.37
CA TYR A 254 -8.10 -38.93 1.56
C TYR A 254 -9.62 -38.82 1.64
N VAL A 255 -10.30 -38.12 0.72
CA VAL A 255 -11.77 -37.90 0.80
C VAL A 255 -12.53 -39.23 0.92
N GLN A 256 -12.20 -40.22 0.10
CA GLN A 256 -12.83 -41.55 0.18
C GLN A 256 -12.66 -42.20 1.56
N ARG A 257 -11.46 -42.08 2.14
CA ARG A 257 -11.13 -42.68 3.44
C ARG A 257 -11.82 -41.93 4.58
N ILE A 258 -11.82 -40.59 4.52
CA ILE A 258 -12.49 -39.72 5.50
C ILE A 258 -14.01 -39.97 5.51
N LEU A 259 -14.61 -40.24 4.35
CA LEU A 259 -16.02 -40.63 4.24
C LEU A 259 -16.30 -42.10 4.58
N ASN A 260 -15.27 -42.90 4.86
CA ASN A 260 -15.35 -44.35 5.03
C ASN A 260 -16.14 -45.05 3.89
N ALA A 261 -15.89 -44.63 2.64
CA ALA A 261 -16.56 -45.14 1.46
C ALA A 261 -15.75 -46.25 0.78
N ASN A 262 -16.39 -47.37 0.44
CA ASN A 262 -15.76 -48.45 -0.34
C ASN A 262 -15.38 -47.95 -1.74
N ARG A 263 -16.18 -47.03 -2.29
CA ARG A 263 -15.91 -46.39 -3.57
C ARG A 263 -16.54 -45.00 -3.65
N CYS A 264 -15.83 -44.05 -4.26
CA CYS A 264 -16.37 -42.76 -4.65
C CYS A 264 -16.48 -42.65 -6.18
N ILE A 265 -17.64 -42.23 -6.69
CA ILE A 265 -17.85 -41.90 -8.11
C ILE A 265 -17.65 -40.39 -8.27
N ALA A 266 -16.51 -40.01 -8.85
CA ALA A 266 -15.99 -38.65 -8.78
C ALA A 266 -15.17 -38.29 -10.04
N PRO A 267 -15.53 -37.23 -10.80
CA PRO A 267 -16.75 -36.46 -10.69
C PRO A 267 -17.96 -37.24 -11.24
N PHE A 268 -19.06 -37.28 -10.49
CA PHE A 268 -20.30 -37.90 -10.94
C PHE A 268 -20.94 -37.10 -12.11
N SER A 269 -21.54 -37.81 -13.06
CA SER A 269 -22.10 -37.28 -14.30
C SER A 269 -23.42 -37.95 -14.67
N GLU A 270 -24.12 -37.42 -15.67
CA GLU A 270 -25.37 -38.01 -16.18
C GLU A 270 -25.20 -39.42 -16.79
N LYS A 271 -23.96 -39.86 -17.04
CA LYS A 271 -23.65 -41.20 -17.55
C LYS A 271 -23.56 -42.26 -16.46
N ASP A 272 -23.41 -41.84 -15.22
CA ASP A 272 -23.28 -42.72 -14.06
C ASP A 272 -24.68 -43.13 -13.57
N ASP A 273 -24.84 -44.36 -13.07
CA ASP A 273 -26.13 -44.82 -12.55
C ASP A 273 -26.39 -44.22 -11.15
N PRO A 274 -27.36 -43.30 -11.00
CA PRO A 274 -27.66 -42.69 -9.70
C PRO A 274 -28.29 -43.69 -8.71
N ASN A 275 -28.75 -44.86 -9.19
CA ASN A 275 -29.27 -45.92 -8.32
C ASN A 275 -28.15 -46.70 -7.62
N SER A 276 -26.93 -46.74 -8.18
CA SER A 276 -25.82 -47.51 -7.61
C SER A 276 -25.24 -46.88 -6.34
N VAL A 277 -25.38 -45.55 -6.18
CA VAL A 277 -24.81 -44.81 -5.05
C VAL A 277 -25.70 -44.81 -3.82
N THR A 278 -25.11 -44.81 -2.63
CA THR A 278 -25.84 -44.80 -1.35
C THR A 278 -26.05 -43.40 -0.79
N ALA A 279 -25.21 -42.43 -1.18
CA ALA A 279 -25.34 -41.03 -0.84
C ALA A 279 -24.77 -40.14 -1.95
N PHE A 280 -25.25 -38.91 -2.00
CA PHE A 280 -24.72 -37.85 -2.86
C PHE A 280 -24.01 -36.81 -2.00
N ALA A 281 -22.89 -36.30 -2.48
CA ALA A 281 -22.09 -35.31 -1.76
C ALA A 281 -21.66 -34.16 -2.67
N VAL A 282 -21.86 -32.93 -2.19
CA VAL A 282 -21.56 -31.68 -2.90
C VAL A 282 -20.56 -30.85 -2.10
N TRP A 283 -19.76 -30.02 -2.78
CA TRP A 283 -18.72 -29.22 -2.11
C TRP A 283 -19.20 -27.78 -1.82
N GLY A 284 -19.30 -27.46 -0.53
CA GLY A 284 -19.72 -26.15 -0.04
C GLY A 284 -21.07 -25.67 -0.62
N ALA A 285 -21.20 -24.36 -0.75
CA ALA A 285 -22.40 -23.70 -1.28
C ALA A 285 -22.26 -23.29 -2.77
N THR A 286 -21.43 -24.00 -3.53
CA THR A 286 -21.21 -23.70 -4.94
C THR A 286 -22.42 -24.11 -5.77
N LYS A 287 -22.88 -23.23 -6.66
CA LYS A 287 -23.90 -23.56 -7.67
C LYS A 287 -23.20 -23.91 -8.98
N SER A 288 -23.39 -25.13 -9.46
CA SER A 288 -22.93 -25.57 -10.78
C SER A 288 -23.83 -26.70 -11.25
N GLY A 289 -23.92 -26.90 -12.58
CA GLY A 289 -24.78 -27.94 -13.15
C GLY A 289 -24.56 -29.34 -12.53
N ARG A 290 -23.33 -29.65 -12.09
CA ARG A 290 -23.03 -30.91 -11.39
C ARG A 290 -23.53 -30.90 -9.93
N HIS A 291 -23.42 -29.79 -9.21
CA HIS A 291 -24.00 -29.69 -7.86
C HIS A 291 -25.53 -29.81 -7.93
N ASP A 292 -26.15 -29.15 -8.90
CA ASP A 292 -27.59 -29.18 -9.11
C ASP A 292 -28.06 -30.58 -9.53
N LEU A 293 -27.29 -31.28 -10.38
CA LEU A 293 -27.53 -32.68 -10.75
C LEU A 293 -27.55 -33.61 -9.53
N LEU A 294 -26.55 -33.51 -8.64
CA LEU A 294 -26.47 -34.36 -7.45
C LEU A 294 -27.58 -34.03 -6.44
N ARG A 295 -27.92 -32.74 -6.27
CA ARG A 295 -29.06 -32.31 -5.45
C ARG A 295 -30.37 -32.89 -5.98
N MET A 296 -30.59 -32.77 -7.29
CA MET A 296 -31.76 -33.33 -7.97
C MET A 296 -31.84 -34.86 -7.81
N TYR A 297 -30.75 -35.60 -7.99
CA TYR A 297 -30.78 -37.05 -7.80
C TYR A 297 -30.98 -37.47 -6.35
N ALA A 298 -30.37 -36.76 -5.40
CA ALA A 298 -30.59 -37.01 -3.98
C ALA A 298 -32.07 -36.86 -3.61
N GLU A 299 -32.71 -35.77 -4.08
CA GLU A 299 -34.13 -35.51 -3.87
C GLU A 299 -35.01 -36.55 -4.58
N LYS A 300 -34.79 -36.76 -5.89
CA LYS A 300 -35.58 -37.68 -6.72
C LYS A 300 -35.54 -39.11 -6.20
N LEU A 301 -34.37 -39.57 -5.73
CA LEU A 301 -34.17 -40.94 -5.26
C LEU A 301 -34.34 -41.07 -3.74
N LYS A 302 -34.68 -39.98 -3.04
CA LYS A 302 -34.78 -39.91 -1.57
C LYS A 302 -33.53 -40.45 -0.87
N LYS A 303 -32.34 -40.16 -1.43
CA LYS A 303 -31.03 -40.55 -0.86
C LYS A 303 -30.40 -39.38 -0.10
N PRO A 304 -29.55 -39.65 0.91
CA PRO A 304 -28.83 -38.61 1.64
C PRO A 304 -28.05 -37.66 0.74
N LEU A 305 -28.13 -36.35 1.05
CA LEU A 305 -27.29 -35.31 0.48
C LEU A 305 -26.36 -34.73 1.55
N LEU A 306 -25.06 -34.89 1.32
CA LEU A 306 -24.01 -34.36 2.19
C LEU A 306 -23.40 -33.11 1.56
N THR A 307 -23.12 -32.11 2.37
CA THR A 307 -22.30 -30.95 1.96
C THR A 307 -20.96 -31.02 2.65
N LEU A 308 -19.89 -31.01 1.86
CA LEU A 308 -18.52 -31.17 2.30
C LEU A 308 -17.76 -29.84 2.28
N GLU A 309 -16.81 -29.69 3.20
CA GLU A 309 -15.72 -28.68 3.13
C GLU A 309 -14.47 -29.28 3.79
N TYR A 310 -13.29 -28.71 3.53
CA TYR A 310 -12.10 -28.95 4.32
C TYR A 310 -12.32 -28.62 5.80
N GLY A 311 -11.76 -29.45 6.67
CA GLY A 311 -11.93 -29.28 8.11
C GLY A 311 -11.16 -28.10 8.68
N PHE A 312 -11.47 -27.80 9.94
CA PHE A 312 -10.90 -26.65 10.64
C PHE A 312 -9.41 -26.81 10.95
N VAL A 313 -8.91 -28.05 11.05
CA VAL A 313 -7.47 -28.39 11.02
C VAL A 313 -7.28 -29.29 9.82
N SER A 314 -6.70 -28.79 8.74
CA SER A 314 -6.81 -29.47 7.44
C SER A 314 -5.50 -30.09 6.97
N SER A 315 -4.40 -29.34 6.96
CA SER A 315 -3.18 -29.80 6.28
C SER A 315 -1.91 -29.11 6.76
N LEU A 316 -0.76 -29.67 6.35
CA LEU A 316 0.56 -29.08 6.58
C LEU A 316 0.76 -27.78 5.81
N ASP A 317 0.26 -27.68 4.58
CA ASP A 317 0.36 -26.50 3.72
C ASP A 317 -1.00 -26.18 3.08
N ILE A 318 -1.16 -25.03 2.43
CA ILE A 318 -2.42 -24.61 1.81
C ILE A 318 -2.82 -25.53 0.65
N ALA A 319 -4.12 -25.68 0.42
CA ALA A 319 -4.65 -26.47 -0.69
C ALA A 319 -4.15 -25.98 -2.07
N LEU A 320 -3.86 -24.68 -2.21
CA LEU A 320 -3.28 -24.11 -3.46
C LEU A 320 -1.91 -24.71 -3.80
N ASN A 321 -1.18 -25.23 -2.81
CA ASN A 321 0.09 -25.94 -2.98
C ASN A 321 -0.11 -27.45 -3.15
N LYS A 322 -1.35 -27.91 -3.42
CA LYS A 322 -1.74 -29.32 -3.60
C LYS A 322 -1.43 -30.21 -2.39
N ALA A 323 -1.37 -29.64 -1.19
CA ALA A 323 -1.17 -30.39 0.03
C ALA A 323 -2.38 -31.30 0.31
N ALA A 324 -2.12 -32.55 0.71
CA ALA A 324 -3.17 -33.49 1.06
C ALA A 324 -3.99 -32.96 2.25
N GLN A 325 -5.31 -33.03 2.12
CA GLN A 325 -6.26 -32.54 3.11
C GLN A 325 -6.65 -33.71 4.01
N HIS A 326 -6.29 -33.60 5.29
CA HIS A 326 -6.43 -34.65 6.30
C HIS A 326 -7.75 -34.59 7.06
N SER A 327 -8.62 -33.62 6.76
CA SER A 327 -9.93 -33.54 7.41
C SER A 327 -11.01 -32.95 6.51
N LEU A 328 -12.25 -33.36 6.78
CA LEU A 328 -13.45 -32.82 6.14
C LEU A 328 -14.51 -32.51 7.19
N ILE A 329 -15.24 -31.44 6.98
CA ILE A 329 -16.54 -31.21 7.60
C ILE A 329 -17.59 -31.90 6.73
N VAL A 330 -18.40 -32.76 7.35
CA VAL A 330 -19.44 -33.55 6.67
C VAL A 330 -20.79 -33.15 7.25
N ASN A 331 -21.50 -32.25 6.56
CA ASN A 331 -22.79 -31.75 7.02
C ASN A 331 -23.96 -32.40 6.27
N PRO A 332 -25.02 -32.85 6.96
CA PRO A 332 -26.30 -33.10 6.33
C PRO A 332 -26.98 -31.76 6.04
N GLY A 333 -27.28 -31.51 4.76
CA GLY A 333 -27.89 -30.24 4.33
C GLY A 333 -26.90 -29.07 4.25
N PRO A 334 -27.29 -27.83 4.61
CA PRO A 334 -26.45 -26.65 4.44
C PRO A 334 -25.12 -26.71 5.21
N ILE A 335 -24.05 -26.17 4.60
CA ILE A 335 -22.70 -26.17 5.19
C ILE A 335 -22.60 -25.18 6.36
N TYR A 336 -21.66 -25.42 7.28
CA TYR A 336 -21.54 -24.67 8.56
C TYR A 336 -21.45 -23.14 8.44
N PHE A 337 -20.90 -22.62 7.34
CA PHE A 337 -20.78 -21.18 7.10
C PHE A 337 -22.02 -20.56 6.41
N ASP A 338 -23.02 -21.36 6.05
CA ASP A 338 -24.27 -20.88 5.48
C ASP A 338 -25.23 -20.41 6.56
N SER A 339 -25.21 -19.10 6.81
CA SER A 339 -26.06 -18.46 7.80
C SER A 339 -27.38 -17.96 7.21
N THR A 340 -27.60 -18.13 5.90
CA THR A 340 -28.87 -17.74 5.22
C THR A 340 -30.02 -18.67 5.58
N GLN A 341 -29.72 -19.86 6.12
CA GLN A 341 -30.68 -20.89 6.49
C GLN A 341 -30.18 -21.68 7.72
N PRO A 342 -31.06 -22.37 8.46
CA PRO A 342 -30.65 -23.26 9.55
C PRO A 342 -29.76 -24.40 9.07
N THR A 343 -28.65 -24.64 9.76
CA THR A 343 -27.80 -25.81 9.56
C THR A 343 -28.08 -26.89 10.61
N ALA A 344 -27.66 -28.13 10.34
CA ALA A 344 -27.80 -29.22 11.31
C ALA A 344 -27.08 -28.93 12.64
N ALA A 345 -25.88 -28.34 12.59
CA ALA A 345 -25.15 -27.93 13.78
C ALA A 345 -25.89 -26.86 14.59
N GLU A 346 -26.62 -25.97 13.92
CA GLU A 346 -27.45 -24.99 14.62
C GLU A 346 -28.71 -25.60 15.25
N LYS A 347 -29.24 -26.67 14.67
CA LYS A 347 -30.31 -27.44 15.29
C LYS A 347 -29.81 -28.11 16.57
N ASP A 348 -28.65 -28.77 16.51
CA ASP A 348 -28.01 -29.39 17.67
C ASP A 348 -27.74 -28.37 18.79
N LEU A 349 -27.11 -27.24 18.45
CA LEU A 349 -26.76 -26.21 19.43
C LEU A 349 -27.98 -25.45 19.96
N ASN A 350 -29.11 -25.43 19.25
CA ASN A 350 -30.36 -24.85 19.77
C ASN A 350 -31.19 -25.86 20.58
N ASP A 351 -30.94 -27.16 20.48
CA ASP A 351 -31.69 -28.17 21.20
C ASP A 351 -31.45 -28.00 22.72
N PRO A 352 -32.48 -27.68 23.53
CA PRO A 352 -32.32 -27.57 24.98
C PRO A 352 -31.92 -28.89 25.64
N ALA A 353 -32.17 -30.03 25.00
CA ALA A 353 -31.74 -31.35 25.47
C ALA A 353 -30.27 -31.65 25.14
N PHE A 354 -29.65 -30.89 24.22
CA PHE A 354 -28.24 -31.04 23.91
C PHE A 354 -27.39 -30.63 25.12
N SER A 355 -26.74 -31.63 25.71
CA SER A 355 -25.77 -31.50 26.79
C SER A 355 -24.61 -32.46 26.54
N LEU A 356 -23.40 -31.99 26.83
CA LEU A 356 -22.20 -32.82 26.73
C LEU A 356 -21.93 -33.53 28.06
N THR A 357 -21.46 -34.77 27.99
CA THR A 357 -20.95 -35.46 29.18
C THR A 357 -19.68 -34.78 29.68
N ARG A 358 -19.34 -34.99 30.96
CA ARG A 358 -18.10 -34.44 31.54
C ARG A 358 -16.86 -34.85 30.76
N ASP A 359 -16.82 -36.07 30.23
CA ASP A 359 -15.69 -36.55 29.44
C ASP A 359 -15.64 -35.91 28.05
N GLN A 360 -16.79 -35.63 27.42
CA GLN A 360 -16.85 -34.89 26.16
C GLN A 360 -16.38 -33.43 26.31
N ILE A 361 -16.77 -32.77 27.41
CA ILE A 361 -16.29 -31.43 27.73
C ILE A 361 -14.78 -31.45 27.95
N ARG A 362 -14.28 -32.37 28.80
CA ARG A 362 -12.84 -32.50 29.07
C ARG A 362 -12.05 -32.79 27.80
N ARG A 363 -12.56 -33.65 26.91
CA ARG A 363 -11.93 -33.93 25.62
C ARG A 363 -11.84 -32.66 24.76
N ALA A 364 -12.93 -31.89 24.65
CA ALA A 364 -12.94 -30.63 23.91
C ALA A 364 -11.93 -29.62 24.49
N GLU A 365 -11.89 -29.45 25.81
CA GLU A 365 -10.93 -28.57 26.50
C GLU A 365 -9.48 -29.00 26.28
N ASN A 366 -9.19 -30.31 26.35
CA ASN A 366 -7.87 -30.85 26.09
C ASN A 366 -7.43 -30.62 24.64
N CYS A 367 -8.31 -30.82 23.66
CA CYS A 367 -8.00 -30.55 22.25
C CYS A 367 -7.76 -29.06 22.01
N ILE A 368 -8.54 -28.17 22.63
CA ILE A 368 -8.33 -26.72 22.58
C ILE A 368 -6.95 -26.35 23.14
N ALA A 369 -6.60 -26.89 24.31
CA ALA A 369 -5.29 -26.67 24.91
C ALA A 369 -4.17 -27.18 23.99
N LEU A 370 -4.32 -28.37 23.42
CA LEU A 370 -3.34 -28.95 22.51
C LEU A 370 -3.14 -28.09 21.27
N LEU A 371 -4.21 -27.61 20.62
CA LEU A 371 -4.12 -26.71 19.46
C LEU A 371 -3.39 -25.41 19.81
N ARG A 372 -3.70 -24.81 20.97
CA ARG A 372 -3.06 -23.57 21.43
C ARG A 372 -1.58 -23.78 21.72
N ASP A 373 -1.26 -24.79 22.53
CA ASP A 373 0.09 -25.04 23.02
C ASP A 373 1.02 -25.49 21.89
N THR A 374 0.49 -26.25 20.92
CA THR A 374 1.24 -26.65 19.71
C THR A 374 1.17 -25.60 18.60
N LYS A 375 0.33 -24.56 18.72
CA LYS A 375 0.04 -23.55 17.70
C LYS A 375 -0.41 -24.16 16.37
N VAL A 376 -1.27 -25.18 16.42
CA VAL A 376 -1.84 -25.83 15.23
C VAL A 376 -3.14 -25.13 14.81
N THR A 377 -3.25 -24.79 13.52
CA THR A 377 -4.38 -24.07 12.88
C THR A 377 -4.83 -24.81 11.61
N LYS A 378 -5.65 -24.20 10.74
CA LYS A 378 -6.12 -24.80 9.48
C LYS A 378 -5.00 -25.27 8.56
N TYR A 379 -4.00 -24.40 8.36
CA TYR A 379 -2.82 -24.66 7.51
C TYR A 379 -1.54 -24.37 8.29
N ASN A 380 -0.59 -25.30 8.31
CA ASN A 380 0.48 -25.31 9.32
C ASN A 380 1.90 -25.07 8.77
N HIS A 381 2.01 -24.39 7.63
CA HIS A 381 3.28 -24.08 6.95
C HIS A 381 3.89 -22.76 7.43
N ALA A 382 3.06 -21.85 7.95
CA ALA A 382 3.49 -20.52 8.36
C ALA A 382 4.36 -20.59 9.62
N PRO A 383 5.47 -19.81 9.70
CA PRO A 383 6.38 -19.87 10.82
C PRO A 383 5.72 -19.36 12.11
N VAL A 384 6.09 -19.99 13.23
CA VAL A 384 5.81 -19.45 14.57
C VAL A 384 6.84 -18.37 14.86
N LEU A 385 6.38 -17.16 15.13
CA LEU A 385 7.23 -15.99 15.32
C LEU A 385 7.01 -15.37 16.71
N ASP A 386 8.07 -14.83 17.30
CA ASP A 386 7.92 -13.92 18.42
C ASP A 386 7.49 -12.55 17.89
N MET A 387 6.22 -12.22 18.11
CA MET A 387 5.63 -10.98 17.61
C MET A 387 5.96 -9.77 18.49
N GLU A 388 6.40 -9.95 19.74
CA GLU A 388 6.87 -8.84 20.57
C GLU A 388 8.21 -8.31 20.06
N VAL A 389 9.12 -9.22 19.69
CA VAL A 389 10.39 -8.84 19.02
C VAL A 389 10.14 -8.14 17.69
N ARG A 390 9.15 -8.60 16.92
CA ARG A 390 8.84 -8.06 15.57
C ARG A 390 8.12 -6.70 15.62
N LEU A 391 7.20 -6.51 16.56
CA LEU A 391 6.35 -5.31 16.65
C LEU A 391 6.89 -4.27 17.64
N GLY A 392 7.89 -4.64 18.44
CA GLY A 392 8.37 -3.85 19.56
C GLY A 392 7.43 -3.92 20.76
N GLU A 393 7.83 -3.23 21.83
CA GLU A 393 7.13 -3.18 23.10
C GLU A 393 5.67 -2.75 22.93
N LYS A 394 4.77 -3.42 23.65
CA LYS A 394 3.33 -3.15 23.62
C LYS A 394 3.02 -1.95 24.53
N ILE A 395 2.94 -0.76 23.92
CA ILE A 395 2.61 0.49 24.63
C ILE A 395 1.10 0.65 24.83
N ARG A 396 0.28 0.09 23.92
CA ARG A 396 -1.19 0.16 23.94
C ARG A 396 -1.81 -1.20 23.73
N PRO A 397 -3.08 -1.41 24.13
CA PRO A 397 -3.85 -2.57 23.69
C PRO A 397 -3.89 -2.66 22.16
N ARG A 398 -3.86 -3.87 21.61
CA ARG A 398 -3.78 -4.14 20.16
C ARG A 398 -5.03 -4.85 19.67
N ILE A 399 -5.57 -4.38 18.54
CA ILE A 399 -6.69 -4.99 17.82
C ILE A 399 -6.14 -5.65 16.56
N LEU A 400 -6.43 -6.93 16.35
CA LEU A 400 -6.14 -7.64 15.11
C LEU A 400 -7.34 -7.57 14.15
N LEU A 401 -7.17 -7.04 12.95
CA LEU A 401 -8.15 -7.09 11.87
C LEU A 401 -7.74 -8.19 10.90
N VAL A 402 -8.63 -9.15 10.69
CA VAL A 402 -8.39 -10.29 9.80
C VAL A 402 -9.01 -10.04 8.44
N ASP A 403 -8.17 -9.96 7.42
CA ASP A 403 -8.61 -9.90 6.03
C ASP A 403 -9.06 -11.28 5.50
N GLN A 404 -9.85 -11.29 4.43
CA GLN A 404 -10.23 -12.52 3.72
C GLN A 404 -10.10 -12.31 2.21
N ARG A 405 -9.98 -13.42 1.47
CA ARG A 405 -9.91 -13.41 0.02
C ARG A 405 -11.20 -12.85 -0.60
N PHE A 406 -11.05 -11.99 -1.61
CA PHE A 406 -12.18 -11.49 -2.39
C PHE A 406 -12.98 -12.63 -3.05
N GLY A 407 -14.30 -12.61 -2.86
CA GLY A 407 -15.20 -13.65 -3.39
C GLY A 407 -15.20 -14.97 -2.60
N ASP A 408 -14.59 -15.01 -1.41
CA ASP A 408 -14.78 -16.11 -0.46
C ASP A 408 -16.28 -16.32 -0.20
N LYS A 409 -16.74 -17.57 -0.40
CA LYS A 409 -18.16 -17.90 -0.33
C LYS A 409 -18.72 -17.72 1.08
N SER A 410 -17.89 -17.94 2.11
CA SER A 410 -18.26 -17.77 3.52
C SER A 410 -18.73 -16.34 3.82
N ILE A 411 -18.22 -15.32 3.11
CA ILE A 411 -18.61 -13.92 3.32
C ILE A 411 -20.06 -13.71 2.94
N SER A 412 -20.42 -14.06 1.69
CA SER A 412 -21.80 -13.90 1.21
C SER A 412 -22.81 -14.75 1.99
N MET A 413 -22.38 -15.95 2.40
CA MET A 413 -23.21 -16.92 3.11
C MET A 413 -23.33 -16.58 4.61
N GLY A 414 -22.35 -15.88 5.16
CA GLY A 414 -22.38 -15.32 6.51
C GLY A 414 -22.98 -13.91 6.57
N LEU A 415 -23.91 -13.57 5.68
CA LEU A 415 -24.64 -12.29 5.65
C LEU A 415 -23.72 -11.06 5.63
N ALA A 416 -22.55 -11.17 5.00
CA ALA A 416 -21.56 -10.11 4.95
C ALA A 416 -21.20 -9.71 3.52
N SER A 417 -20.58 -8.54 3.39
CA SER A 417 -20.09 -8.02 2.12
C SER A 417 -18.86 -7.13 2.31
N ALA A 418 -18.40 -6.45 1.25
CA ALA A 418 -17.34 -5.45 1.37
C ALA A 418 -17.66 -4.35 2.40
N SER A 419 -18.95 -3.99 2.59
CA SER A 419 -19.35 -3.01 3.61
C SER A 419 -19.08 -3.49 5.03
N SER A 420 -19.13 -4.80 5.28
CA SER A 420 -18.81 -5.40 6.59
C SER A 420 -17.32 -5.22 6.93
N PHE A 421 -16.42 -5.39 5.96
CA PHE A 421 -14.98 -5.12 6.14
C PHE A 421 -14.72 -3.64 6.40
N LYS A 422 -15.44 -2.75 5.69
CA LYS A 422 -15.36 -1.31 5.95
C LYS A 422 -15.83 -0.98 7.36
N ALA A 423 -16.97 -1.51 7.79
CA ALA A 423 -17.50 -1.29 9.14
C ALA A 423 -16.55 -1.81 10.23
N MET A 424 -15.92 -2.98 9.98
CA MET A 424 -14.87 -3.54 10.84
C MET A 424 -13.67 -2.58 10.97
N PHE A 425 -13.20 -2.07 9.83
CA PHE A 425 -12.07 -1.13 9.79
C PHE A 425 -12.39 0.20 10.46
N ASP A 426 -13.56 0.80 10.17
CA ASP A 426 -14.03 2.04 10.78
C ASP A 426 -14.19 1.89 12.29
N CYS A 427 -14.71 0.75 12.77
CA CYS A 427 -14.87 0.46 14.19
C CYS A 427 -13.52 0.39 14.92
N ALA A 428 -12.50 -0.23 14.30
CA ALA A 428 -11.16 -0.25 14.87
C ALA A 428 -10.54 1.15 14.92
N LEU A 429 -10.74 1.96 13.87
CA LEU A 429 -10.27 3.34 13.82
C LEU A 429 -10.90 4.25 14.88
N ALA A 430 -12.14 3.96 15.29
CA ALA A 430 -12.85 4.69 16.34
C ALA A 430 -12.27 4.44 17.73
N MET A 431 -11.63 3.29 17.98
CA MET A 431 -10.96 2.96 19.25
C MET A 431 -9.57 3.64 19.33
N LYS A 432 -9.54 4.93 19.68
CA LYS A 432 -8.34 5.81 19.61
C LYS A 432 -7.17 5.40 20.53
N ASP A 433 -7.46 4.68 21.59
CA ASP A 433 -6.55 4.16 22.60
C ASP A 433 -5.89 2.82 22.22
N HIS A 434 -6.26 2.24 21.08
CA HIS A 434 -5.71 0.96 20.61
C HIS A 434 -4.78 1.12 19.39
N ASP A 435 -3.78 0.25 19.33
CA ASP A 435 -2.99 -0.02 18.12
C ASP A 435 -3.72 -1.05 17.23
N ILE A 436 -3.55 -0.94 15.92
CA ILE A 436 -4.31 -1.73 14.93
C ILE A 436 -3.35 -2.58 14.12
N LEU A 437 -3.44 -3.90 14.23
CA LEU A 437 -2.71 -4.84 13.39
C LEU A 437 -3.64 -5.32 12.28
N VAL A 438 -3.26 -5.18 11.02
CA VAL A 438 -4.04 -5.69 9.89
C VAL A 438 -3.34 -6.90 9.29
N LYS A 439 -3.89 -8.09 9.51
CA LYS A 439 -3.38 -9.32 8.89
C LYS A 439 -3.97 -9.49 7.51
N MET A 440 -3.12 -9.32 6.50
CA MET A 440 -3.48 -9.55 5.11
C MET A 440 -3.59 -11.05 4.83
N HIS A 441 -4.56 -11.45 4.00
CA HIS A 441 -4.73 -12.86 3.66
C HIS A 441 -3.58 -13.34 2.74
N PRO A 442 -3.00 -14.54 2.97
CA PRO A 442 -1.94 -15.12 2.13
C PRO A 442 -2.25 -15.08 0.62
N ASP A 443 -3.42 -15.57 0.20
CA ASP A 443 -3.90 -15.51 -1.20
C ASP A 443 -3.91 -14.09 -1.80
N ALA A 444 -4.04 -13.04 -0.99
CA ALA A 444 -4.03 -11.66 -1.46
C ALA A 444 -2.62 -11.07 -1.59
N ILE A 445 -1.64 -11.63 -0.87
CA ILE A 445 -0.24 -11.22 -0.93
C ILE A 445 0.48 -11.95 -2.09
N SER A 446 0.29 -13.27 -2.18
CA SER A 446 1.06 -14.15 -3.08
C SER A 446 0.23 -14.83 -4.17
N GLY A 447 -1.08 -15.01 -3.97
CA GLY A 447 -1.96 -15.81 -4.84
C GLY A 447 -2.72 -15.05 -5.93
N GLY A 448 -2.54 -13.72 -6.04
CA GLY A 448 -3.15 -12.90 -7.11
C GLY A 448 -4.67 -12.69 -6.97
N LYS A 449 -5.26 -13.01 -5.82
CA LYS A 449 -6.68 -12.73 -5.52
C LYS A 449 -6.80 -11.39 -4.77
N GLY A 450 -7.90 -10.67 -4.94
CA GLY A 450 -8.09 -9.36 -4.27
C GLY A 450 -8.22 -9.48 -2.74
N SER A 451 -7.94 -8.38 -2.04
CA SER A 451 -8.12 -8.20 -0.57
C SER A 451 -9.24 -7.19 -0.31
N TYR A 452 -10.00 -7.36 0.78
CA TYR A 452 -11.01 -6.37 1.19
C TYR A 452 -10.41 -5.22 2.01
N LEU A 453 -9.38 -5.49 2.82
CA LEU A 453 -8.76 -4.48 3.67
C LEU A 453 -7.67 -3.68 2.96
N LYS A 454 -7.09 -4.17 1.87
CA LYS A 454 -5.96 -3.51 1.18
C LYS A 454 -6.26 -2.06 0.82
N GLU A 455 -7.35 -1.80 0.09
CA GLU A 455 -7.65 -0.45 -0.36
C GLU A 455 -7.97 0.50 0.80
N LEU A 456 -8.63 -0.01 1.85
CA LEU A 456 -8.95 0.74 3.06
C LEU A 456 -7.67 1.15 3.81
N VAL A 457 -6.72 0.23 3.95
CA VAL A 457 -5.42 0.49 4.56
C VAL A 457 -4.59 1.44 3.68
N ASP A 458 -4.52 1.18 2.37
CA ASP A 458 -3.75 1.99 1.41
C ASP A 458 -4.29 3.44 1.28
N SER A 459 -5.54 3.69 1.70
CA SER A 459 -6.17 5.02 1.71
C SER A 459 -6.20 5.71 3.08
N CYS A 460 -5.71 5.05 4.13
CA CYS A 460 -5.71 5.56 5.51
C CYS A 460 -4.29 5.86 6.00
N ASP A 461 -4.03 7.09 6.48
CA ASP A 461 -2.73 7.52 7.03
C ASP A 461 -2.71 7.51 8.58
N ASP A 462 -3.48 6.62 9.22
CA ASP A 462 -3.49 6.50 10.69
C ASP A 462 -2.20 5.80 11.17
N PRO A 463 -1.36 6.46 11.99
CA PRO A 463 -0.07 5.92 12.41
C PRO A 463 -0.16 4.70 13.35
N ARG A 464 -1.35 4.37 13.86
CA ARG A 464 -1.59 3.20 14.72
C ARG A 464 -1.73 1.90 13.94
N ILE A 465 -1.86 1.99 12.61
CA ILE A 465 -2.02 0.82 11.74
C ILE A 465 -0.66 0.22 11.40
N THR A 466 -0.50 -1.06 11.72
CA THR A 466 0.63 -1.90 11.29
C THR A 466 0.11 -3.02 10.40
N VAL A 467 0.68 -3.14 9.19
CA VAL A 467 0.26 -4.16 8.22
C VAL A 467 1.14 -5.39 8.35
N ILE A 468 0.51 -6.55 8.50
CA ILE A 468 1.15 -7.86 8.54
C ILE A 468 0.90 -8.54 7.18
N ASP A 469 1.84 -8.35 6.26
CA ASP A 469 1.81 -8.82 4.87
C ASP A 469 2.81 -9.96 4.58
N TYR A 470 3.12 -10.75 5.60
CA TYR A 470 4.00 -11.92 5.54
C TYR A 470 3.30 -13.14 6.16
N GLU A 471 3.87 -14.33 5.91
CA GLU A 471 3.39 -15.56 6.51
C GLU A 471 3.75 -15.60 7.99
N VAL A 472 2.74 -15.81 8.83
CA VAL A 472 2.88 -15.93 10.27
C VAL A 472 1.77 -16.82 10.81
N ASN A 473 2.11 -17.72 11.73
CA ASN A 473 1.15 -18.55 12.43
C ASN A 473 0.18 -17.66 13.24
N PRO A 474 -1.16 -17.82 13.09
CA PRO A 474 -2.15 -16.98 13.79
C PRO A 474 -2.02 -16.94 15.31
N PHE A 475 -1.61 -18.05 15.96
CA PHE A 475 -1.41 -18.07 17.41
C PHE A 475 -0.31 -17.12 17.86
N SER A 476 0.71 -16.89 17.02
CA SER A 476 1.75 -15.88 17.30
C SER A 476 1.17 -14.46 17.36
N LEU A 477 0.11 -14.20 16.59
CA LEU A 477 -0.61 -12.92 16.63
C LEU A 477 -1.50 -12.84 17.86
N PHE A 478 -2.16 -13.94 18.22
CA PHE A 478 -3.01 -14.00 19.41
C PHE A 478 -2.20 -13.69 20.67
N ASP A 479 -0.95 -14.16 20.76
CA ASP A 479 -0.07 -13.88 21.91
C ASP A 479 0.06 -12.37 22.23
N VAL A 480 0.02 -11.50 21.21
CA VAL A 480 0.30 -10.06 21.36
C VAL A 480 -0.92 -9.14 21.26
N VAL A 481 -2.11 -9.66 20.96
CA VAL A 481 -3.34 -8.86 20.79
C VAL A 481 -4.36 -9.10 21.90
N ASP A 482 -5.22 -8.12 22.10
CA ASP A 482 -6.29 -8.12 23.12
C ASP A 482 -7.65 -8.40 22.49
N LYS A 483 -7.88 -7.84 21.30
CA LYS A 483 -9.12 -7.98 20.54
C LYS A 483 -8.85 -8.49 19.14
N VAL A 484 -9.75 -9.32 18.62
CA VAL A 484 -9.67 -9.82 17.24
C VAL A 484 -10.98 -9.51 16.52
N PHE A 485 -10.87 -8.73 15.45
CA PHE A 485 -11.98 -8.30 14.62
C PHE A 485 -11.98 -9.12 13.33
N VAL A 486 -13.10 -9.78 13.08
CA VAL A 486 -13.30 -10.64 11.92
C VAL A 486 -14.63 -10.33 11.26
N VAL A 487 -14.73 -10.58 9.96
CA VAL A 487 -16.04 -10.64 9.29
C VAL A 487 -16.65 -12.01 9.53
N VAL A 488 -16.08 -13.06 8.93
CA VAL A 488 -16.54 -14.45 9.13
C VAL A 488 -15.40 -15.48 9.20
N SER A 489 -14.16 -15.01 9.27
CA SER A 489 -12.96 -15.85 9.23
C SER A 489 -12.94 -16.90 10.36
N GLN A 490 -12.46 -18.10 10.07
CA GLN A 490 -12.22 -19.14 11.08
C GLN A 490 -11.30 -18.66 12.21
N LEU A 491 -10.34 -17.77 11.91
CA LEU A 491 -9.39 -17.24 12.90
C LEU A 491 -10.11 -16.59 14.09
N GLY A 492 -11.34 -16.11 13.93
CA GLY A 492 -12.12 -15.59 15.05
C GLY A 492 -12.49 -16.67 16.07
N PHE A 493 -12.79 -17.90 15.66
CA PHE A 493 -13.04 -18.97 16.63
C PHE A 493 -11.75 -19.41 17.34
N GLU A 494 -10.64 -19.44 16.60
CA GLU A 494 -9.33 -19.75 17.16
C GLU A 494 -8.88 -18.70 18.18
N ALA A 495 -9.17 -17.42 17.90
CA ALA A 495 -8.98 -16.33 18.84
C ALA A 495 -9.88 -16.48 20.08
N ALA A 496 -11.15 -16.88 19.91
CA ALA A 496 -12.09 -17.06 21.02
C ALA A 496 -11.63 -18.15 21.99
N PHE A 497 -11.23 -19.32 21.47
CA PHE A 497 -10.69 -20.38 22.33
C PHE A 497 -9.25 -20.12 22.82
N SER A 498 -8.56 -19.14 22.22
CA SER A 498 -7.31 -18.54 22.75
C SER A 498 -7.56 -17.40 23.74
N GLN A 499 -8.80 -17.29 24.27
CA GLN A 499 -9.22 -16.32 25.29
C GLN A 499 -9.08 -14.86 24.86
N LYS A 500 -9.26 -14.56 23.56
CA LYS A 500 -9.30 -13.20 23.04
C LYS A 500 -10.73 -12.72 22.89
N GLU A 501 -10.95 -11.41 23.04
CA GLU A 501 -12.26 -10.83 22.78
C GLU A 501 -12.47 -10.71 21.26
N VAL A 502 -13.47 -11.41 20.74
CA VAL A 502 -13.68 -11.54 19.29
C VAL A 502 -14.93 -10.79 18.86
N TRP A 503 -14.78 -9.92 17.84
CA TRP A 503 -15.86 -9.12 17.28
C TRP A 503 -16.17 -9.61 15.86
N CYS A 504 -17.43 -9.99 15.64
CA CYS A 504 -17.90 -10.51 14.36
C CYS A 504 -18.74 -9.46 13.60
N PHE A 505 -18.26 -9.06 12.43
CA PHE A 505 -18.93 -8.11 11.52
C PHE A 505 -19.75 -8.78 10.41
N GLY A 506 -19.78 -10.11 10.42
CA GLY A 506 -20.73 -10.96 9.72
C GLY A 506 -21.24 -12.06 10.67
N VAL A 507 -21.91 -13.06 10.10
CA VAL A 507 -22.43 -14.22 10.83
C VAL A 507 -21.58 -15.44 10.54
N ALA A 508 -20.59 -15.69 11.39
CA ALA A 508 -19.76 -16.88 11.36
C ALA A 508 -20.47 -18.07 12.03
N PHE A 509 -19.97 -19.30 11.89
CA PHE A 509 -20.63 -20.47 12.51
C PHE A 509 -20.67 -20.42 14.05
N TYR A 510 -19.73 -19.69 14.66
CA TYR A 510 -19.55 -19.54 16.10
C TYR A 510 -20.17 -18.24 16.66
N SER A 511 -20.70 -17.35 15.82
CA SER A 511 -21.35 -16.11 16.27
C SER A 511 -22.78 -16.36 16.80
N GLY A 512 -23.32 -15.48 17.63
CA GLY A 512 -24.70 -15.57 18.12
C GLY A 512 -24.94 -16.62 19.20
N TRP A 513 -23.88 -17.30 19.67
CA TRP A 513 -23.95 -18.28 20.75
C TRP A 513 -23.47 -17.73 22.10
N GLY A 514 -23.09 -16.45 22.17
CA GLY A 514 -22.56 -15.83 23.39
C GLY A 514 -21.05 -15.98 23.60
N VAL A 515 -20.31 -16.52 22.61
CA VAL A 515 -18.84 -16.62 22.63
C VAL A 515 -18.13 -15.47 21.91
N THR A 516 -18.88 -14.55 21.31
CA THR A 516 -18.38 -13.41 20.52
C THR A 516 -19.20 -12.15 20.77
N VAL A 517 -18.65 -10.99 20.40
CA VAL A 517 -19.37 -9.73 20.28
C VAL A 517 -19.87 -9.58 18.85
N ASP A 518 -21.17 -9.78 18.65
CA ASP A 518 -21.77 -9.83 17.31
C ASP A 518 -22.33 -8.48 16.86
N LYS A 519 -21.98 -8.06 15.65
CA LYS A 519 -22.54 -6.84 15.02
C LYS A 519 -23.74 -7.12 14.13
N VAL A 520 -23.96 -8.39 13.79
CA VAL A 520 -25.13 -8.85 13.04
C VAL A 520 -25.92 -9.80 13.94
N PRO A 521 -27.15 -9.43 14.38
CA PRO A 521 -27.95 -10.30 15.24
C PRO A 521 -28.42 -11.54 14.47
N VAL A 522 -28.51 -12.68 15.18
CA VAL A 522 -29.00 -13.95 14.62
C VAL A 522 -30.14 -14.47 15.49
N PRO A 523 -31.39 -14.02 15.31
CA PRO A 523 -32.52 -14.35 16.21
C PRO A 523 -32.84 -15.85 16.34
N ARG A 524 -32.33 -16.68 15.42
CA ARG A 524 -32.50 -18.14 15.41
C ARG A 524 -31.45 -18.90 16.24
N ARG A 525 -30.37 -18.26 16.70
CA ARG A 525 -29.41 -18.84 17.66
C ARG A 525 -29.78 -18.33 19.05
N ARG A 526 -30.52 -19.15 19.81
CA ARG A 526 -31.28 -18.69 20.98
C ARG A 526 -30.68 -19.14 22.31
N VAL A 527 -29.91 -20.22 22.28
CA VAL A 527 -29.35 -20.84 23.49
C VAL A 527 -27.88 -20.45 23.58
N PRO A 528 -27.44 -19.72 24.63
CA PRO A 528 -26.02 -19.46 24.84
C PRO A 528 -25.24 -20.76 25.00
N ARG A 529 -24.05 -20.84 24.41
CA ARG A 529 -23.16 -22.00 24.44
C ARG A 529 -21.76 -21.59 24.85
N THR A 530 -21.07 -22.52 25.49
CA THR A 530 -19.65 -22.38 25.82
C THR A 530 -18.78 -22.64 24.58
N VAL A 531 -17.54 -22.14 24.63
CA VAL A 531 -16.54 -22.42 23.59
C VAL A 531 -16.32 -23.92 23.42
N ALA A 532 -16.28 -24.70 24.51
CA ALA A 532 -16.13 -26.14 24.47
C ALA A 532 -17.32 -26.85 23.78
N GLU A 533 -18.57 -26.39 24.01
CA GLU A 533 -19.73 -26.95 23.32
C GLU A 533 -19.71 -26.68 21.81
N VAL A 534 -19.41 -25.42 21.42
CA VAL A 534 -19.28 -25.05 20.00
C VAL A 534 -18.12 -25.85 19.37
N PHE A 535 -16.98 -25.94 20.05
CA PHE A 535 -15.82 -26.72 19.58
C PHE A 535 -16.17 -28.19 19.40
N HIS A 536 -16.82 -28.81 20.39
CA HIS A 536 -17.22 -30.22 20.30
C HIS A 536 -18.09 -30.48 19.08
N VAL A 537 -19.10 -29.63 18.84
CA VAL A 537 -19.98 -29.80 17.67
C VAL A 537 -19.19 -29.69 16.38
N PHE A 538 -18.39 -28.65 16.19
CA PHE A 538 -17.75 -28.39 14.90
C PHE A 538 -16.47 -29.21 14.66
N TYR A 539 -15.59 -29.33 15.64
CA TYR A 539 -14.29 -30.00 15.52
C TYR A 539 -14.36 -31.50 15.85
N LEU A 540 -15.27 -31.95 16.72
CA LEU A 540 -15.31 -33.38 17.12
C LEU A 540 -16.49 -34.13 16.50
N ARG A 541 -17.67 -33.50 16.38
CA ARG A 541 -18.87 -34.16 15.87
C ARG A 541 -19.00 -34.09 14.35
N TYR A 542 -18.89 -32.90 13.77
CA TYR A 542 -19.11 -32.66 12.33
C TYR A 542 -17.84 -32.73 11.47
N SER A 543 -16.65 -32.70 12.09
CA SER A 543 -15.39 -32.93 11.39
C SER A 543 -15.01 -34.43 11.42
N ARG A 544 -14.32 -34.86 10.37
CA ARG A 544 -13.78 -36.21 10.19
C ARG A 544 -12.32 -36.07 9.80
N TYR A 545 -11.48 -36.95 10.32
CA TYR A 545 -10.03 -36.87 10.15
C TYR A 545 -9.50 -38.15 9.51
N TRP A 546 -8.38 -38.03 8.81
CA TRP A 546 -7.61 -39.15 8.31
C TRP A 546 -6.12 -38.84 8.41
N VAL A 547 -5.42 -39.67 9.16
CA VAL A 547 -3.98 -39.59 9.37
C VAL A 547 -3.37 -40.91 8.91
N PRO A 548 -2.41 -40.90 7.97
CA PRO A 548 -1.67 -42.11 7.62
C PRO A 548 -1.09 -42.79 8.86
N ASP A 549 -1.21 -44.11 8.93
CA ASP A 549 -0.62 -44.95 9.99
C ASP A 549 -1.15 -44.72 11.42
N SER A 550 -2.17 -43.87 11.61
CA SER A 550 -2.95 -43.80 12.86
C SER A 550 -4.03 -44.89 12.89
N ALA A 551 -4.35 -45.42 14.06
CA ALA A 551 -5.44 -46.37 14.24
C ALA A 551 -6.79 -45.69 14.56
N ASN A 552 -6.77 -44.46 15.09
CA ASN A 552 -7.95 -43.78 15.61
C ASN A 552 -8.50 -42.75 14.62
N HIS A 553 -7.62 -42.10 13.86
CA HIS A 553 -7.99 -41.04 12.91
C HIS A 553 -8.87 -39.94 13.53
N GLU A 554 -8.51 -39.48 14.72
CA GLU A 554 -9.19 -38.40 15.44
C GLU A 554 -8.41 -37.08 15.31
N LEU A 555 -8.98 -35.99 15.84
CA LEU A 555 -8.33 -34.67 15.80
C LEU A 555 -6.95 -34.70 16.50
N GLU A 556 -6.86 -35.39 17.63
CA GLU A 556 -5.63 -35.54 18.41
C GLU A 556 -4.50 -36.15 17.56
N ASP A 557 -4.79 -37.23 16.81
CA ASP A 557 -3.82 -37.85 15.90
C ASP A 557 -3.35 -36.88 14.82
N LEU A 558 -4.26 -36.04 14.28
CA LEU A 558 -3.90 -35.06 13.26
C LEU A 558 -3.03 -33.96 13.84
N ILE A 559 -3.29 -33.52 15.08
CA ILE A 559 -2.44 -32.53 15.75
C ILE A 559 -1.03 -33.10 15.93
N ASP A 560 -0.90 -34.32 16.43
CA ASP A 560 0.40 -34.99 16.60
C ASP A 560 1.13 -35.16 15.26
N TYR A 561 0.41 -35.59 14.22
CA TYR A 561 0.95 -35.70 12.86
C TYR A 561 1.43 -34.35 12.32
N VAL A 562 0.65 -33.28 12.48
CA VAL A 562 1.03 -31.93 12.05
C VAL A 562 2.26 -31.45 12.80
N VAL A 563 2.32 -31.64 14.12
CA VAL A 563 3.46 -31.24 14.94
C VAL A 563 4.74 -31.98 14.52
N ALA A 564 4.63 -33.27 14.23
CA ALA A 564 5.76 -34.09 13.80
C ALA A 564 6.25 -33.76 12.38
N ASN A 565 5.36 -33.34 11.47
CA ASN A 565 5.66 -33.22 10.05
C ASN A 565 5.69 -31.78 9.51
N ARG A 566 5.29 -30.78 10.30
CA ARG A 566 5.44 -29.38 9.90
C ARG A 566 6.92 -29.02 9.85
N ALA A 567 7.33 -28.31 8.80
CA ALA A 567 8.70 -27.82 8.69
C ALA A 567 9.01 -26.93 9.90
N VAL A 568 10.04 -27.28 10.67
CA VAL A 568 10.56 -26.42 11.75
C VAL A 568 11.27 -25.24 11.10
N ILE A 569 10.49 -24.24 10.68
CA ILE A 569 11.01 -22.94 10.29
C ILE A 569 11.09 -22.12 11.57
N THR A 570 12.07 -22.44 12.41
CA THR A 570 12.60 -21.43 13.33
C THR A 570 13.27 -20.40 12.44
N ALA A 571 12.56 -19.31 12.11
CA ALA A 571 13.27 -18.10 11.68
C ALA A 571 14.36 -17.85 12.73
N PRO A 572 15.62 -17.58 12.37
CA PRO A 572 16.66 -17.35 13.34
C PRO A 572 16.18 -16.24 14.28
N VAL A 573 15.82 -16.65 15.50
CA VAL A 573 15.62 -15.76 16.63
C VAL A 573 17.02 -15.33 16.98
N ASN A 574 17.48 -14.23 16.38
CA ASN A 574 18.62 -13.52 16.92
C ASN A 574 18.24 -13.13 18.35
N LEU A 575 18.96 -13.74 19.29
CA LEU A 575 18.81 -13.53 20.73
C LEU A 575 18.69 -12.03 21.05
N PRO A 576 17.80 -11.63 21.98
CA PRO A 576 17.71 -10.24 22.38
C PRO A 576 19.04 -9.78 22.96
N VAL A 577 19.61 -8.75 22.35
CA VAL A 577 20.68 -7.96 22.94
C VAL A 577 20.07 -7.26 24.17
N SER A 578 20.77 -7.37 25.30
CA SER A 578 20.46 -6.73 26.57
C SER A 578 19.94 -5.30 26.40
N PRO A 579 18.86 -4.89 27.10
CA PRO A 579 18.33 -3.54 27.03
C PRO A 579 19.28 -2.57 27.74
N SER A 580 20.17 -1.93 26.99
CA SER A 580 20.85 -0.71 27.42
C SER A 580 20.48 0.45 26.51
N SER A 581 19.66 1.35 27.05
CA SER A 581 19.56 2.80 26.79
C SER A 581 19.47 3.30 25.34
N VAL A 582 18.27 3.77 24.98
CA VAL A 582 17.89 4.58 23.79
C VAL A 582 18.11 3.88 22.44
N ALA A 583 17.01 3.46 21.81
CA ALA A 583 17.01 2.90 20.45
C ALA A 583 17.71 3.87 19.48
N LYS A 584 18.69 3.35 18.72
CA LYS A 584 19.49 4.11 17.74
C LYS A 584 18.60 4.44 16.54
N LYS A 585 18.49 5.70 16.12
CA LYS A 585 17.49 6.14 15.14
C LYS A 585 18.11 6.42 13.78
N ILE A 586 17.62 5.75 12.75
CA ILE A 586 18.11 5.93 11.37
C ILE A 586 16.97 6.40 10.47
N LEU A 587 17.25 7.42 9.66
CA LEU A 587 16.38 7.88 8.60
C LEU A 587 16.93 7.51 7.23
N PHE A 588 16.26 6.62 6.51
CA PHE A 588 16.52 6.36 5.11
C PHE A 588 15.78 7.37 4.25
N ILE A 589 16.44 7.96 3.24
CA ILE A 589 15.79 8.83 2.25
C ILE A 589 15.90 8.17 0.89
N VAL A 590 14.77 7.74 0.33
CA VAL A 590 14.71 6.91 -0.88
C VAL A 590 14.01 7.67 -2.03
N PRO A 591 14.64 7.80 -3.22
CA PRO A 591 14.11 8.58 -4.34
C PRO A 591 13.06 7.83 -5.17
N SER A 592 12.44 6.81 -4.57
CA SER A 592 11.42 5.97 -5.21
C SER A 592 10.42 5.49 -4.16
N GLY A 593 9.19 5.21 -4.57
CA GLY A 593 8.18 4.68 -3.67
C GLY A 593 8.47 3.26 -3.21
N ARG A 594 7.70 2.76 -2.23
CA ARG A 594 7.89 1.44 -1.60
C ARG A 594 8.01 0.28 -2.58
N ALA A 595 7.22 0.29 -3.65
CA ALA A 595 7.23 -0.76 -4.67
C ALA A 595 8.35 -0.61 -5.72
N GLY A 596 9.12 0.48 -5.67
CA GLY A 596 10.30 0.69 -6.51
C GLY A 596 11.41 -0.32 -6.23
N ALA A 597 12.43 -0.37 -7.11
CA ALA A 597 13.57 -1.26 -6.92
C ALA A 597 14.28 -0.96 -5.59
N SER A 598 14.64 0.32 -5.37
CA SER A 598 15.31 0.78 -4.16
C SER A 598 14.47 0.64 -2.89
N GLY A 599 13.17 1.00 -2.97
CA GLY A 599 12.27 0.90 -1.82
C GLY A 599 12.15 -0.51 -1.23
N ARG A 600 12.28 -1.56 -2.05
CA ARG A 600 12.13 -2.95 -1.58
C ARG A 600 13.29 -3.46 -0.74
N TYR A 601 14.52 -3.34 -1.23
CA TYR A 601 15.64 -3.82 -0.42
C TYR A 601 15.99 -2.84 0.70
N MET A 602 15.66 -1.55 0.58
CA MET A 602 15.72 -0.63 1.71
C MET A 602 14.74 -1.02 2.81
N GLN A 603 13.54 -1.53 2.46
CA GLN A 603 12.65 -2.16 3.44
C GLN A 603 13.33 -3.37 4.08
N THR A 604 13.79 -4.35 3.31
CA THR A 604 14.39 -5.59 3.85
C THR A 604 15.63 -5.32 4.71
N LEU A 605 16.47 -4.37 4.30
CA LEU A 605 17.62 -3.92 5.06
C LEU A 605 17.20 -3.19 6.34
N GLY A 606 16.17 -2.33 6.27
CA GLY A 606 15.58 -1.67 7.42
C GLY A 606 15.04 -2.66 8.46
N GLU A 607 14.37 -3.73 8.02
CA GLU A 607 13.88 -4.79 8.91
C GLU A 607 15.02 -5.50 9.63
N SER A 608 16.12 -5.74 8.93
CA SER A 608 17.33 -6.37 9.49
C SER A 608 18.08 -5.42 10.44
N LEU A 609 18.00 -4.11 10.25
CA LEU A 609 18.51 -3.13 11.21
C LEU A 609 17.59 -3.03 12.44
N THR A 610 16.27 -3.13 12.26
CA THR A 610 15.34 -3.17 13.38
C THR A 610 15.61 -4.35 14.31
N SER A 611 15.94 -5.53 13.78
CA SER A 611 16.33 -6.68 14.60
C SER A 611 17.68 -6.51 15.33
N LEU A 612 18.50 -5.54 14.92
CA LEU A 612 19.74 -5.14 15.60
C LEU A 612 19.52 -3.99 16.61
N GLY A 613 18.26 -3.65 16.92
CA GLY A 613 17.90 -2.64 17.91
C GLY A 613 17.85 -1.20 17.39
N TYR A 614 17.78 -1.00 16.07
CA TYR A 614 17.58 0.32 15.47
C TYR A 614 16.09 0.66 15.31
N SER A 615 15.74 1.93 15.50
CA SER A 615 14.46 2.47 15.05
C SER A 615 14.64 3.05 13.65
N VAL A 616 14.04 2.43 12.64
CA VAL A 616 14.22 2.81 11.23
C VAL A 616 12.98 3.52 10.67
N THR A 617 13.18 4.71 10.09
CA THR A 617 12.18 5.41 9.29
C THR A 617 12.66 5.53 7.84
N ILE A 618 11.79 5.24 6.87
CA ILE A 618 12.03 5.45 5.43
C ILE A 618 11.18 6.64 4.96
N LEU A 619 11.84 7.70 4.51
CA LEU A 619 11.26 8.84 3.82
C LEU A 619 11.37 8.63 2.30
N ALA A 620 10.24 8.49 1.60
CA ALA A 620 10.24 8.06 0.19
C ALA A 620 9.33 8.90 -0.71
N GLU A 621 9.68 9.01 -1.99
CA GLU A 621 8.79 9.61 -2.99
C GLU A 621 7.55 8.73 -3.26
N GLY A 622 6.34 9.30 -3.21
CA GLY A 622 5.08 8.58 -3.41
C GLY A 622 4.46 8.05 -2.12
N LYS A 623 3.25 7.46 -2.19
CA LYS A 623 2.49 7.07 -0.99
C LYS A 623 3.28 6.12 -0.09
N GLY A 624 3.62 6.58 1.12
CA GLY A 624 4.18 5.77 2.20
C GLY A 624 3.08 4.99 2.93
N TYR A 625 3.44 3.85 3.51
CA TYR A 625 2.58 3.06 4.41
C TYR A 625 3.03 3.27 5.86
N PRO A 626 2.14 3.42 6.85
CA PRO A 626 2.54 3.86 8.18
C PRO A 626 3.66 3.02 8.81
N ILE A 627 3.50 1.69 8.95
CA ILE A 627 4.54 0.79 9.48
C ILE A 627 4.48 -0.59 8.80
N ARG A 628 5.64 -1.16 8.45
CA ARG A 628 5.81 -2.54 8.00
C ARG A 628 7.03 -3.17 8.67
N ASN A 629 6.85 -4.30 9.36
CA ASN A 629 7.94 -5.06 10.01
C ASN A 629 8.86 -4.18 10.89
N GLY A 630 8.26 -3.28 11.66
CA GLY A 630 8.97 -2.33 12.52
C GLY A 630 9.64 -1.15 11.79
N VAL A 631 9.59 -1.11 10.46
CA VAL A 631 10.08 0.02 9.64
C VAL A 631 8.94 0.97 9.32
N ARG A 632 9.08 2.23 9.72
CA ARG A 632 8.07 3.28 9.50
C ARG A 632 8.27 3.94 8.14
N TRP A 633 7.24 4.07 7.30
CA TRP A 633 7.37 4.91 6.08
C TRP A 633 6.70 6.26 6.24
N ARG A 634 7.29 7.24 5.56
CA ARG A 634 6.74 8.59 5.41
C ARG A 634 6.88 9.02 3.95
N THR A 635 5.88 9.76 3.47
CA THR A 635 5.92 10.38 2.15
C THR A 635 6.85 11.60 2.16
N LEU A 636 7.72 11.70 1.14
CA LEU A 636 8.59 12.84 0.90
C LEU A 636 7.84 13.96 0.19
N ASP A 637 7.32 14.89 0.98
CA ASP A 637 6.52 16.01 0.51
C ASP A 637 7.17 17.36 0.80
N PHE A 638 6.94 18.29 -0.12
CA PHE A 638 7.42 19.67 -0.05
C PHE A 638 6.24 20.64 -0.12
N ASP A 639 6.33 21.72 0.64
CA ASP A 639 5.54 22.95 0.52
C ASP A 639 6.48 24.03 -0.03
N GLY A 640 6.36 24.32 -1.33
CA GLY A 640 7.36 25.04 -2.12
C GLY A 640 8.73 24.31 -2.15
N SER A 641 9.83 25.01 -1.91
CA SER A 641 11.22 24.53 -1.76
C SER A 641 11.53 23.80 -0.45
N LYS A 642 10.56 23.69 0.45
CA LYS A 642 10.75 23.36 1.86
C LYS A 642 9.98 22.08 2.17
N LEU A 643 10.46 21.18 3.03
CA LEU A 643 9.63 20.08 3.54
C LEU A 643 8.32 20.61 4.16
N THR A 644 7.23 19.84 4.09
CA THR A 644 5.96 20.27 4.70
C THR A 644 6.10 20.45 6.22
N HIS A 645 5.32 21.36 6.81
CA HIS A 645 5.41 21.66 8.24
C HIS A 645 5.22 20.41 9.13
N ALA A 646 4.19 19.60 8.83
CA ALA A 646 3.91 18.37 9.55
C ALA A 646 5.05 17.34 9.43
N LEU A 647 5.70 17.26 8.26
CA LEU A 647 6.85 16.36 8.07
C LEU A 647 8.06 16.84 8.87
N ARG A 648 8.34 18.14 8.90
CA ARG A 648 9.42 18.71 9.73
C ARG A 648 9.24 18.39 11.20
N GLN A 649 8.06 18.67 11.77
CA GLN A 649 7.78 18.40 13.19
C GLN A 649 8.06 16.93 13.52
N ARG A 650 7.51 16.01 12.71
CA ARG A 650 7.73 14.57 12.89
C ARG A 650 9.20 14.15 12.78
N LEU A 651 9.99 14.80 11.93
CA LEU A 651 11.42 14.50 11.76
C LEU A 651 12.27 15.07 12.89
N VAL A 652 11.90 16.23 13.43
CA VAL A 652 12.51 16.81 14.65
C VAL A 652 12.18 15.96 15.87
N GLU A 653 10.92 15.54 16.01
CA GLU A 653 10.49 14.59 17.07
C GLU A 653 11.21 13.23 16.93
N PHE A 654 11.34 12.74 15.70
CA PHE A 654 12.12 11.52 15.44
C PHE A 654 13.58 11.74 15.83
N SER A 655 14.19 12.87 15.47
CA SER A 655 15.58 13.23 15.77
C SER A 655 16.56 12.11 15.37
N PRO A 656 16.72 11.82 14.06
CA PRO A 656 17.60 10.75 13.61
C PRO A 656 19.06 10.99 14.01
N ASP A 657 19.78 9.94 14.39
CA ASP A 657 21.24 10.00 14.56
C ASP A 657 21.93 10.09 13.19
N ILE A 658 21.38 9.36 12.21
CA ILE A 658 21.97 9.17 10.88
C ILE A 658 20.90 9.31 9.81
N ILE A 659 21.23 10.06 8.76
CA ILE A 659 20.53 10.10 7.50
C ILE A 659 21.28 9.20 6.52
N TYR A 660 20.62 8.17 6.01
CA TYR A 660 21.11 7.31 4.94
C TYR A 660 20.38 7.64 3.65
N MET A 661 20.97 8.52 2.84
CA MET A 661 20.35 9.04 1.62
C MET A 661 20.73 8.17 0.43
N ASN A 662 19.72 7.73 -0.32
CA ASN A 662 19.92 6.87 -1.47
C ASN A 662 19.84 7.62 -2.82
N GLY A 663 20.78 7.29 -3.71
CA GLY A 663 20.83 7.79 -5.08
C GLY A 663 21.15 9.28 -5.19
N VAL A 664 20.95 9.79 -6.40
CA VAL A 664 21.49 11.09 -6.84
C VAL A 664 20.40 12.15 -7.08
N ARG A 665 19.17 11.88 -6.65
CA ARG A 665 18.01 12.71 -6.99
C ARG A 665 17.93 13.99 -6.16
N THR A 666 17.73 15.12 -6.83
CA THR A 666 17.65 16.45 -6.21
C THR A 666 16.65 16.56 -5.05
N ARG A 667 15.48 15.90 -5.11
CA ARG A 667 14.49 15.89 -4.02
C ARG A 667 15.01 15.21 -2.75
N ALA A 668 15.63 14.04 -2.89
CA ALA A 668 16.23 13.32 -1.76
C ALA A 668 17.40 14.12 -1.15
N GLN A 669 18.23 14.73 -2.01
CA GLN A 669 19.34 15.58 -1.61
C GLN A 669 18.89 16.81 -0.81
N ARG A 670 17.82 17.51 -1.25
CA ARG A 670 17.23 18.61 -0.49
C ARG A 670 16.76 18.18 0.89
N ALA A 671 16.03 17.07 0.94
CA ALA A 671 15.49 16.55 2.18
C ALA A 671 16.64 16.22 3.15
N ALA A 672 17.69 15.56 2.66
CA ALA A 672 18.88 15.27 3.47
C ALA A 672 19.49 16.54 4.07
N LEU A 673 19.78 17.56 3.25
CA LEU A 673 20.38 18.82 3.73
C LEU A 673 19.49 19.55 4.75
N GLU A 674 18.19 19.62 4.47
CA GLU A 674 17.25 20.28 5.37
C GLU A 674 17.15 19.55 6.71
N ILE A 675 17.12 18.22 6.71
CA ILE A 675 17.00 17.41 7.93
C ILE A 675 18.31 17.43 8.72
N MET A 676 19.47 17.39 8.05
CA MET A 676 20.77 17.60 8.70
C MET A 676 20.77 18.93 9.47
N TYR A 677 20.29 20.01 8.84
CA TYR A 677 20.20 21.31 9.49
C TYR A 677 19.24 21.33 10.68
N LEU A 678 18.06 20.69 10.54
CA LEU A 678 17.03 20.68 11.58
C LEU A 678 17.38 19.80 12.79
N THR A 679 18.19 18.76 12.60
CA THR A 679 18.36 17.69 13.61
C THR A 679 19.81 17.44 14.02
N GLY A 680 20.78 17.97 13.27
CA GLY A 680 22.21 17.68 13.46
C GLY A 680 22.62 16.26 13.03
N ALA A 681 21.72 15.50 12.39
CA ALA A 681 21.98 14.13 11.97
C ALA A 681 23.16 14.03 11.00
N ARG A 682 23.94 12.95 11.12
CA ARG A 682 25.12 12.69 10.28
C ARG A 682 24.70 12.06 8.96
N LEU A 683 25.36 12.41 7.87
CA LEU A 683 24.98 11.98 6.53
C LEU A 683 25.82 10.80 6.05
N ALA A 684 25.15 9.75 5.61
CA ALA A 684 25.69 8.67 4.80
C ALA A 684 24.98 8.63 3.44
N VAL A 685 25.74 8.41 2.36
CA VAL A 685 25.20 8.46 0.99
C VAL A 685 25.42 7.14 0.28
N GLN A 686 24.34 6.58 -0.26
CA GLN A 686 24.33 5.35 -1.07
C GLN A 686 24.28 5.69 -2.55
N SER A 687 25.29 5.21 -3.28
CA SER A 687 25.43 5.37 -4.73
C SER A 687 25.04 4.09 -5.45
N GLU A 688 23.88 4.12 -6.12
CA GLU A 688 23.29 2.96 -6.84
C GLU A 688 23.38 3.08 -8.35
N ASP A 689 23.23 4.30 -8.84
CA ASP A 689 23.37 4.64 -10.25
C ASP A 689 24.59 5.54 -10.41
N ASP A 690 25.35 5.35 -11.49
CA ASP A 690 26.44 6.27 -11.82
C ASP A 690 25.89 7.68 -12.10
N ASP A 691 26.33 8.65 -11.31
CA ASP A 691 25.89 10.04 -11.39
C ASP A 691 26.24 10.70 -12.73
N VAL A 692 27.39 10.35 -13.30
CA VAL A 692 27.83 10.85 -14.61
C VAL A 692 26.93 10.33 -15.73
N ASP A 693 26.66 9.02 -15.79
CA ASP A 693 25.78 8.44 -16.81
C ASP A 693 24.35 8.97 -16.70
N VAL A 694 23.82 9.10 -15.47
CA VAL A 694 22.50 9.68 -15.24
C VAL A 694 22.43 11.15 -15.72
N TYR A 695 23.45 11.95 -15.43
CA TYR A 695 23.52 13.35 -15.87
C TYR A 695 23.60 13.46 -17.39
N LYS A 696 24.50 12.69 -18.03
CA LYS A 696 24.72 12.69 -19.48
C LYS A 696 23.46 12.27 -20.25
N HIS A 697 22.76 11.23 -19.78
CA HIS A 697 21.54 10.76 -20.42
C HIS A 697 20.41 11.80 -20.35
N ARG A 698 20.31 12.54 -19.24
CA ARG A 698 19.27 13.56 -19.06
C ARG A 698 19.62 14.90 -19.70
N ARG A 699 20.91 15.18 -19.84
CA ARG A 699 21.44 16.38 -20.49
C ARG A 699 22.51 15.98 -21.51
N PRO A 700 22.13 15.51 -22.71
CA PRO A 700 23.08 15.07 -23.73
C PRO A 700 24.07 16.16 -24.17
N SER A 701 23.65 17.42 -24.10
CA SER A 701 24.49 18.62 -24.36
C SER A 701 25.21 19.15 -23.12
N GLY A 702 25.03 18.53 -21.96
CA GLY A 702 25.64 18.92 -20.69
C GLY A 702 27.12 18.61 -20.64
N ARG A 703 27.93 19.56 -20.15
CA ARG A 703 29.37 19.34 -19.94
C ARG A 703 29.60 18.47 -18.71
N ILE A 704 30.05 17.23 -18.93
CA ILE A 704 30.41 16.28 -17.85
C ILE A 704 31.49 16.87 -16.94
N SER A 705 32.44 17.62 -17.50
CA SER A 705 33.50 18.28 -16.74
C SER A 705 32.96 19.18 -15.63
N HIS A 706 31.80 19.82 -15.81
CA HIS A 706 31.19 20.64 -14.78
C HIS A 706 30.66 19.81 -13.59
N LEU A 707 30.36 18.52 -13.80
CA LEU A 707 29.91 17.63 -12.71
C LEU A 707 31.09 17.07 -11.92
N THR A 708 32.22 16.80 -12.59
CA THR A 708 33.37 16.07 -12.03
C THR A 708 34.57 16.95 -11.68
N GLU A 709 34.53 18.27 -11.94
CA GLU A 709 35.66 19.19 -11.71
C GLU A 709 36.19 19.19 -10.26
N LEU A 710 35.29 18.85 -9.31
CA LEU A 710 35.56 18.82 -7.88
C LEU A 710 35.64 17.40 -7.28
N ASP A 711 35.72 16.37 -8.12
CA ASP A 711 35.80 14.94 -7.72
C ASP A 711 37.23 14.53 -7.37
N LYS A 712 37.70 15.07 -6.24
CA LYS A 712 39.05 14.85 -5.71
C LYS A 712 39.06 15.10 -4.21
N GLU A 713 39.94 14.39 -3.51
CA GLU A 713 40.00 14.41 -2.05
C GLU A 713 40.14 15.85 -1.50
N HIS A 714 41.06 16.62 -2.08
CA HIS A 714 41.31 18.02 -1.72
C HIS A 714 40.92 18.95 -2.87
N VAL A 715 40.10 19.96 -2.57
CA VAL A 715 39.70 21.01 -3.51
C VAL A 715 40.30 22.33 -3.07
N THR A 716 40.96 23.03 -3.99
CA THR A 716 41.47 24.37 -3.72
C THR A 716 40.36 25.42 -3.87
N TYR A 717 40.60 26.60 -3.31
CA TYR A 717 39.66 27.72 -3.43
C TYR A 717 39.46 28.15 -4.89
N GLU A 718 40.53 28.16 -5.69
CA GLU A 718 40.52 28.47 -7.12
C GLU A 718 39.62 27.53 -7.91
N GLU A 719 39.72 26.23 -7.62
CA GLU A 719 38.92 25.20 -8.26
C GLU A 719 37.44 25.33 -7.89
N ALA A 720 37.15 25.57 -6.62
CA ALA A 720 35.78 25.78 -6.14
C ALA A 720 35.12 27.00 -6.79
N ALA A 721 35.81 28.15 -6.88
CA ALA A 721 35.18 29.31 -7.51
C ALA A 721 35.11 29.21 -9.03
N LYS A 722 36.08 28.53 -9.67
CA LYS A 722 35.98 28.22 -11.10
C LYS A 722 34.74 27.37 -11.38
N PHE A 723 34.49 26.33 -10.59
CA PHE A 723 33.26 25.55 -10.66
C PHE A 723 32.01 26.43 -10.51
N LEU A 724 31.95 27.30 -9.48
CA LEU A 724 30.82 28.20 -9.25
C LEU A 724 30.60 29.22 -10.38
N SER A 725 31.67 29.72 -11.00
CA SER A 725 31.59 30.65 -12.14
C SER A 725 31.06 29.99 -13.42
N ASN A 726 31.27 28.68 -13.56
CA ASN A 726 30.86 27.88 -14.72
C ASN A 726 29.47 27.23 -14.53
N LEU A 727 28.86 27.40 -13.35
CA LEU A 727 27.57 26.82 -13.02
C LEU A 727 26.44 27.53 -13.77
N ASP A 728 25.48 26.75 -14.30
CA ASP A 728 24.22 27.30 -14.81
C ASP A 728 23.34 27.69 -13.62
N TRP A 729 23.51 28.92 -13.15
CA TRP A 729 22.75 29.47 -12.02
C TRP A 729 21.25 29.53 -12.29
N SER A 730 20.82 29.70 -13.54
CA SER A 730 19.39 29.71 -13.86
C SER A 730 18.77 28.33 -13.62
N SER A 731 19.39 27.28 -14.16
CA SER A 731 18.96 25.90 -13.92
C SER A 731 19.07 25.52 -12.45
N THR A 732 20.20 25.86 -11.81
CA THR A 732 20.45 25.57 -10.38
C THR A 732 19.42 26.22 -9.48
N LEU A 733 19.11 27.51 -9.68
CA LEU A 733 18.13 28.22 -8.87
C LEU A 733 16.72 27.67 -9.09
N ASN A 734 16.34 27.35 -10.33
CA ASN A 734 15.05 26.71 -10.60
C ASN A 734 14.92 25.37 -9.88
N VAL A 735 15.98 24.55 -9.93
CA VAL A 735 16.07 23.34 -9.11
C VAL A 735 15.86 23.72 -7.64
N LEU A 736 16.68 24.61 -7.07
CA LEU A 736 16.65 25.06 -5.66
C LEU A 736 15.31 25.61 -5.17
N PHE A 737 14.53 26.30 -5.99
CA PHE A 737 13.23 26.84 -5.57
C PHE A 737 12.04 25.94 -5.84
N ASP A 738 12.14 25.06 -6.85
CA ASP A 738 11.08 24.16 -7.24
C ASP A 738 11.56 22.70 -7.21
N PRO A 739 11.22 21.94 -6.16
CA PRO A 739 11.53 20.52 -6.07
C PRO A 739 10.91 19.65 -7.17
N ALA A 740 10.05 20.20 -8.03
CA ALA A 740 9.50 19.54 -9.21
C ALA A 740 10.20 19.91 -10.52
N TYR A 741 11.08 20.93 -10.54
CA TYR A 741 11.69 21.45 -11.77
C TYR A 741 12.59 20.43 -12.49
N ASP A 742 13.64 19.94 -11.83
CA ASP A 742 14.46 18.84 -12.32
C ASP A 742 14.72 17.87 -11.17
N ARG A 743 14.17 16.66 -11.31
CA ARG A 743 14.24 15.58 -10.31
C ARG A 743 15.53 14.76 -10.39
N TRP A 744 16.44 15.04 -11.33
CA TRP A 744 17.61 14.20 -11.59
C TRP A 744 18.83 14.70 -10.84
N ILE A 745 19.77 15.37 -11.50
CA ILE A 745 21.05 15.76 -10.90
C ILE A 745 21.25 17.25 -11.13
N ASP A 746 21.59 17.94 -10.04
CA ASP A 746 22.10 19.30 -10.05
C ASP A 746 23.56 19.29 -9.60
N PRO A 747 24.51 19.87 -10.36
CA PRO A 747 25.94 19.79 -10.01
C PRO A 747 26.26 20.36 -8.62
N LEU A 748 25.59 21.44 -8.21
CA LEU A 748 25.81 22.08 -6.92
C LEU A 748 25.29 21.21 -5.77
N LEU A 749 24.04 20.73 -5.85
CA LEU A 749 23.51 19.83 -4.82
C LEU A 749 24.32 18.53 -4.71
N ARG A 750 24.72 17.97 -5.85
CA ARG A 750 25.51 16.74 -5.89
C ARG A 750 26.87 16.91 -5.21
N ILE A 751 27.61 17.99 -5.48
CA ILE A 751 28.91 18.19 -4.84
C ILE A 751 28.78 18.49 -3.33
N ILE A 752 27.76 19.27 -2.93
CA ILE A 752 27.49 19.56 -1.51
C ILE A 752 27.20 18.26 -0.77
N ILE A 753 26.32 17.41 -1.30
CA ILE A 753 25.92 16.14 -0.66
C ILE A 753 27.10 15.19 -0.50
N ASN A 754 27.89 14.97 -1.54
CA ASN A 754 29.02 14.05 -1.46
C ASN A 754 30.13 14.59 -0.53
N ARG A 755 30.33 15.92 -0.48
CA ARG A 755 31.25 16.53 0.49
C ARG A 755 30.71 16.60 1.92
N ALA A 756 29.39 16.65 2.11
CA ALA A 756 28.74 16.58 3.41
C ALA A 756 28.67 15.16 3.99
N ALA A 757 28.66 14.14 3.12
CA ALA A 757 28.62 12.74 3.54
C ALA A 757 29.83 12.38 4.41
N GLU A 758 29.66 11.74 5.54
CA GLU A 758 30.77 11.24 6.35
C GLU A 758 31.08 9.76 6.03
N LEU A 759 30.11 9.06 5.46
CA LEU A 759 30.21 7.70 4.96
C LEU A 759 29.65 7.64 3.55
N HIS A 760 30.43 7.09 2.63
CA HIS A 760 29.91 6.65 1.35
C HIS A 760 29.57 5.17 1.38
N THR A 761 28.56 4.81 0.63
CA THR A 761 28.16 3.44 0.38
C THR A 761 27.93 3.30 -1.12
N ALA A 762 28.32 2.17 -1.69
CA ALA A 762 28.17 1.94 -3.12
C ALA A 762 27.56 0.57 -3.39
N ILE A 763 26.84 0.46 -4.50
CA ILE A 763 26.16 -0.77 -4.88
C ILE A 763 27.12 -1.95 -5.12
N TRP A 764 28.36 -1.67 -5.55
CA TRP A 764 29.41 -2.68 -5.76
C TRP A 764 30.84 -2.12 -5.66
N TYR A 765 31.84 -3.01 -5.70
CA TYR A 765 33.24 -2.71 -5.43
C TYR A 765 33.86 -1.62 -6.33
N PRO A 766 33.75 -1.67 -7.67
CA PRO A 766 34.39 -0.64 -8.52
C PRO A 766 33.85 0.76 -8.25
N PHE A 767 32.56 0.88 -7.92
CA PHE A 767 31.98 2.18 -7.58
C PHE A 767 32.44 2.64 -6.18
N ALA A 768 32.56 1.72 -5.22
CA ALA A 768 33.13 2.04 -3.91
C ALA A 768 34.59 2.53 -4.01
N GLU A 769 35.41 1.90 -4.86
CA GLU A 769 36.79 2.30 -5.11
C GLU A 769 36.88 3.70 -5.71
N ARG A 770 36.04 4.00 -6.71
CA ARG A 770 35.93 5.35 -7.28
C ARG A 770 35.59 6.38 -6.21
N LEU A 771 34.54 6.16 -5.41
CA LEU A 771 34.13 7.12 -4.38
C LEU A 771 35.20 7.32 -3.32
N ARG A 772 35.94 6.26 -2.95
CA ARG A 772 37.07 6.36 -2.03
C ARG A 772 38.19 7.23 -2.60
N ALA A 773 38.53 7.05 -3.87
CA ALA A 773 39.54 7.84 -4.56
C ALA A 773 39.10 9.32 -4.76
N GLU A 774 37.81 9.56 -5.04
CA GLU A 774 37.29 10.89 -5.28
C GLU A 774 37.12 11.72 -4.00
N TYR A 775 36.79 11.11 -2.86
CA TYR A 775 36.44 11.86 -1.65
C TYR A 775 37.34 11.61 -0.44
N GLY A 776 38.18 10.57 -0.44
CA GLY A 776 39.07 10.24 0.68
C GLY A 776 38.33 9.85 1.97
N LYS A 777 37.10 9.35 1.85
CA LYS A 777 36.21 9.05 2.98
C LYS A 777 36.01 7.56 3.18
N PRO A 778 35.55 7.13 4.38
CA PRO A 778 35.09 5.77 4.59
C PRO A 778 34.05 5.39 3.53
N THR A 779 34.29 4.26 2.85
CA THR A 779 33.39 3.75 1.80
C THR A 779 33.16 2.27 1.98
N LEU A 780 31.89 1.86 2.06
CA LEU A 780 31.44 0.46 2.21
C LEU A 780 30.67 -0.01 0.96
N VAL A 781 30.74 -1.30 0.64
CA VAL A 781 29.87 -1.91 -0.37
C VAL A 781 28.56 -2.34 0.28
N VAL A 782 27.45 -1.79 -0.19
CA VAL A 782 26.08 -2.13 0.23
C VAL A 782 25.27 -2.50 -1.01
N PRO A 783 25.20 -3.81 -1.34
CA PRO A 783 24.46 -4.28 -2.50
C PRO A 783 22.95 -4.37 -2.23
N PRO A 784 22.12 -4.56 -3.27
CA PRO A 784 20.75 -5.02 -3.10
C PRO A 784 20.74 -6.35 -2.32
N VAL A 785 19.81 -6.50 -1.39
CA VAL A 785 19.72 -7.69 -0.54
C VAL A 785 18.62 -8.65 -1.01
N ALA A 786 18.80 -9.94 -0.76
CA ALA A 786 17.82 -10.99 -0.99
C ALA A 786 17.96 -12.06 0.10
N SER A 787 16.87 -12.37 0.82
CA SER A 787 16.87 -13.41 1.85
C SER A 787 16.37 -14.75 1.33
N ALA A 788 16.77 -15.85 1.95
CA ALA A 788 16.17 -17.17 1.69
C ALA A 788 14.64 -17.18 1.92
N GLY A 789 14.14 -16.36 2.85
CA GLY A 789 12.70 -16.21 3.16
C GLY A 789 11.91 -15.34 2.17
N ASP A 790 12.57 -14.56 1.31
CA ASP A 790 11.92 -13.76 0.26
C ASP A 790 11.26 -14.67 -0.80
N PHE A 791 11.68 -15.93 -0.83
CA PHE A 791 11.15 -16.97 -1.69
C PHE A 791 10.28 -17.88 -0.84
N SER A 792 9.08 -17.39 -0.49
CA SER A 792 8.05 -18.09 0.31
C SER A 792 7.65 -19.50 -0.18
N ARG A 793 8.22 -19.94 -1.31
CA ARG A 793 8.10 -21.29 -1.85
C ARG A 793 9.45 -21.73 -2.43
N PRO A 794 9.87 -23.00 -2.22
CA PRO A 794 11.03 -23.58 -2.91
C PRO A 794 10.93 -23.46 -4.45
N MET A 795 11.99 -23.87 -5.14
CA MET A 795 12.00 -23.99 -6.61
C MET A 795 10.76 -24.77 -7.08
N LEU A 796 10.23 -24.40 -8.25
CA LEU A 796 9.09 -25.09 -8.84
C LEU A 796 9.44 -26.58 -9.02
N THR A 797 8.50 -27.46 -8.68
CA THR A 797 8.60 -28.86 -9.10
C THR A 797 8.61 -28.93 -10.64
N HIS A 798 9.08 -30.05 -11.20
CA HIS A 798 9.10 -30.22 -12.65
C HIS A 798 7.71 -29.98 -13.28
N SER A 799 6.65 -30.55 -12.69
CA SER A 799 5.27 -30.33 -13.17
C SER A 799 4.87 -28.86 -13.14
N GLU A 800 5.18 -28.14 -12.07
CA GLU A 800 4.80 -26.73 -11.93
C GLU A 800 5.58 -25.83 -12.88
N ARG A 801 6.86 -26.13 -13.12
CA ARG A 801 7.62 -25.47 -14.17
C ARG A 801 6.94 -25.67 -15.52
N CYS A 802 6.54 -26.89 -15.85
CA CYS A 802 5.83 -27.18 -17.10
C CYS A 802 4.50 -26.42 -17.20
N ASP A 803 3.73 -26.33 -16.12
CA ASP A 803 2.46 -25.60 -16.09
C ASP A 803 2.65 -24.08 -16.25
N VAL A 804 3.69 -23.51 -15.63
CA VAL A 804 4.07 -22.10 -15.84
C VAL A 804 4.43 -21.88 -17.31
N LEU A 805 5.34 -22.66 -17.88
CA LEU A 805 5.81 -22.46 -19.26
C LEU A 805 4.68 -22.60 -20.28
N ARG A 806 3.79 -23.58 -20.11
CA ARG A 806 2.61 -23.76 -20.99
C ARG A 806 1.64 -22.59 -20.93
N ARG A 807 1.42 -21.97 -19.75
CA ARG A 807 0.58 -20.75 -19.64
C ARG A 807 1.11 -19.57 -20.45
N TYR A 808 2.41 -19.58 -20.71
CA TYR A 808 3.10 -18.58 -21.51
C TYR A 808 3.42 -19.09 -22.92
N GLU A 809 2.85 -20.22 -23.35
CA GLU A 809 3.07 -20.79 -24.69
C GLU A 809 4.54 -21.15 -24.98
N ILE A 810 5.32 -21.44 -23.94
CA ILE A 810 6.68 -21.99 -24.07
C ILE A 810 6.62 -23.50 -23.90
N ASP A 811 7.28 -24.19 -24.81
CA ASP A 811 7.50 -25.63 -24.74
C ASP A 811 8.36 -25.97 -23.50
N PRO A 812 7.85 -26.77 -22.55
CA PRO A 812 8.58 -27.13 -21.34
C PRO A 812 9.90 -27.88 -21.57
N ASP A 813 10.07 -28.51 -22.73
CA ASP A 813 11.29 -29.26 -23.08
C ASP A 813 12.43 -28.34 -23.58
N LYS A 814 12.16 -27.04 -23.73
CA LYS A 814 13.17 -26.05 -24.08
C LYS A 814 13.98 -25.58 -22.88
N ILE A 815 15.22 -25.18 -23.17
CA ILE A 815 16.13 -24.49 -22.26
C ILE A 815 15.79 -23.00 -22.34
N VAL A 816 15.29 -22.46 -21.23
CA VAL A 816 14.72 -21.11 -21.15
C VAL A 816 15.76 -20.13 -20.61
N PHE A 817 16.22 -19.23 -21.47
CA PHE A 817 17.03 -18.08 -21.11
C PHE A 817 16.13 -16.89 -20.74
N PHE A 818 16.40 -16.26 -19.61
CA PHE A 818 15.58 -15.17 -19.07
C PHE A 818 16.37 -13.88 -18.93
N LEU A 819 15.99 -12.86 -19.69
CA LEU A 819 16.51 -11.51 -19.58
C LEU A 819 15.51 -10.66 -18.80
N GLY A 820 15.78 -10.48 -17.51
CA GLY A 820 14.92 -9.73 -16.60
C GLY A 820 15.53 -8.38 -16.20
N GLY A 821 14.91 -7.27 -16.61
CA GLY A 821 15.42 -5.93 -16.31
C GLY A 821 15.05 -4.90 -17.36
N SER A 822 15.43 -3.64 -17.11
CA SER A 822 15.23 -2.58 -18.09
C SER A 822 16.24 -2.70 -19.23
N ILE A 823 15.80 -2.50 -20.48
CA ILE A 823 16.64 -2.44 -21.66
C ILE A 823 16.85 -0.98 -22.05
N TYR A 824 18.11 -0.60 -22.22
CA TYR A 824 18.53 0.78 -22.46
C TYR A 824 19.18 0.94 -23.84
N GLU A 825 18.92 2.07 -24.49
CA GLU A 825 19.43 2.40 -25.83
C GLU A 825 20.95 2.58 -25.92
N TYR A 826 21.61 2.85 -24.80
CA TYR A 826 23.04 3.15 -24.74
C TYR A 826 23.92 1.94 -24.36
N SER A 827 23.34 0.74 -24.33
CA SER A 827 24.08 -0.52 -24.18
C SER A 827 23.82 -1.42 -25.38
N ASP A 828 24.87 -1.71 -26.16
CA ASP A 828 24.80 -2.63 -27.29
C ASP A 828 24.66 -4.10 -26.86
N GLY A 829 24.78 -4.37 -25.56
CA GLY A 829 24.77 -5.73 -24.99
C GLY A 829 23.52 -6.52 -25.33
N PHE A 830 22.36 -5.88 -25.47
CA PHE A 830 21.12 -6.56 -25.84
C PHE A 830 21.16 -7.10 -27.28
N GLN A 831 21.61 -6.29 -28.26
CA GLN A 831 21.69 -6.72 -29.65
C GLN A 831 22.76 -7.79 -29.85
N LEU A 832 23.91 -7.64 -29.20
CA LEU A 832 24.97 -8.66 -29.19
C LEU A 832 24.45 -9.97 -28.59
N PHE A 833 23.66 -9.90 -27.53
CA PHE A 833 23.05 -11.08 -26.92
C PHE A 833 22.06 -11.79 -27.83
N LEU A 834 21.19 -11.08 -28.57
CA LEU A 834 20.30 -11.71 -29.55
C LEU A 834 21.08 -12.48 -30.62
N LYS A 835 22.16 -11.88 -31.15
CA LYS A 835 23.06 -12.55 -32.10
C LYS A 835 23.74 -13.78 -31.47
N ALA A 836 24.19 -13.67 -30.22
CA ALA A 836 24.82 -14.77 -29.50
C ALA A 836 23.84 -15.92 -29.25
N ILE A 837 22.58 -15.63 -28.95
CA ILE A 837 21.52 -16.65 -28.81
C ILE A 837 21.26 -17.39 -30.12
N ASN A 838 21.29 -16.71 -31.28
CA ASN A 838 21.22 -17.39 -32.57
C ASN A 838 22.39 -18.35 -32.80
N HIS A 839 23.61 -17.93 -32.48
CA HIS A 839 24.79 -18.79 -32.57
C HIS A 839 24.69 -19.97 -31.60
N LEU A 840 24.20 -19.73 -30.37
CA LEU A 840 24.00 -20.76 -29.36
C LEU A 840 22.98 -21.82 -29.83
N ALA A 841 21.90 -21.39 -30.51
CA ALA A 841 20.88 -22.28 -31.05
C ALA A 841 21.41 -23.28 -32.08
N ARG A 842 22.55 -22.98 -32.75
CA ARG A 842 23.20 -23.92 -33.67
C ARG A 842 23.78 -25.14 -32.96
N PHE A 843 24.17 -25.00 -31.69
CA PHE A 843 24.64 -26.12 -30.87
C PHE A 843 23.49 -26.97 -30.30
N ALA A 844 22.27 -26.44 -30.25
CA ALA A 844 21.08 -27.14 -29.80
C ALA A 844 19.82 -26.72 -30.60
N PRO A 845 19.70 -27.15 -31.88
CA PRO A 845 18.60 -26.76 -32.75
C PRO A 845 17.24 -27.09 -32.15
N GLY A 846 16.30 -26.14 -32.21
CA GLY A 846 14.93 -26.29 -31.69
C GLY A 846 14.79 -26.34 -30.16
N LYS A 847 15.88 -26.30 -29.39
CA LYS A 847 15.85 -26.49 -27.92
C LYS A 847 15.87 -25.19 -27.11
N ILE A 848 16.00 -24.02 -27.72
CA ILE A 848 16.16 -22.74 -27.00
C ILE A 848 14.86 -21.94 -26.99
N ALA A 849 14.56 -21.35 -25.82
CA ALA A 849 13.54 -20.32 -25.65
C ALA A 849 14.12 -19.08 -24.94
N LEU A 850 13.61 -17.90 -25.27
CA LEU A 850 14.03 -16.61 -24.72
C LEU A 850 12.85 -15.85 -24.12
N ILE A 851 12.90 -15.57 -22.82
CA ILE A 851 11.93 -14.72 -22.13
C ILE A 851 12.58 -13.38 -21.80
N ILE A 852 11.93 -12.28 -22.19
CA ILE A 852 12.35 -10.92 -21.88
C ILE A 852 11.28 -10.26 -21.00
N ALA A 853 11.68 -9.72 -19.86
CA ALA A 853 10.76 -9.12 -18.90
C ALA A 853 11.32 -7.81 -18.33
N GLY A 854 10.73 -6.67 -18.73
CA GLY A 854 11.06 -5.37 -18.18
C GLY A 854 10.84 -4.20 -19.15
N LYS A 855 11.02 -2.98 -18.64
CA LYS A 855 10.79 -1.75 -19.41
C LYS A 855 11.89 -1.59 -20.44
N SER A 856 11.54 -1.12 -21.64
CA SER A 856 12.53 -0.81 -22.67
C SER A 856 12.37 0.63 -23.16
N THR A 857 13.49 1.28 -23.45
CA THR A 857 13.51 2.53 -24.25
C THR A 857 13.65 2.25 -25.75
N VAL A 858 14.03 1.02 -26.13
CA VAL A 858 14.14 0.56 -27.51
C VAL A 858 12.94 -0.28 -27.93
N ASP A 859 12.67 -0.36 -29.24
CA ASP A 859 11.64 -1.24 -29.80
C ASP A 859 12.12 -2.70 -29.81
N VAL A 860 11.80 -3.41 -28.73
CA VAL A 860 12.22 -4.81 -28.53
C VAL A 860 11.57 -5.74 -29.54
N ASP A 861 10.29 -5.54 -29.86
CA ASP A 861 9.58 -6.42 -30.80
C ASP A 861 10.19 -6.34 -32.19
N SER A 862 10.52 -5.11 -32.65
CA SER A 862 11.24 -4.90 -33.90
C SER A 862 12.61 -5.58 -33.90
N LEU A 863 13.43 -5.36 -32.86
CA LEU A 863 14.76 -5.98 -32.75
C LEU A 863 14.70 -7.52 -32.73
N LEU A 864 13.70 -8.09 -32.06
CA LEU A 864 13.48 -9.53 -32.05
C LEU A 864 13.11 -10.02 -33.45
N ASN A 865 12.18 -9.37 -34.15
CA ASN A 865 11.78 -9.73 -35.51
C ASN A 865 12.95 -9.68 -36.49
N ASP A 866 13.79 -8.65 -36.39
CA ASP A 866 14.87 -8.40 -37.34
C ASP A 866 16.10 -9.29 -37.08
N THR A 867 16.33 -9.67 -35.82
CA THR A 867 17.59 -10.33 -35.41
C THR A 867 17.42 -11.78 -34.99
N LEU A 868 16.39 -12.12 -34.20
CA LEU A 868 16.30 -13.45 -33.57
C LEU A 868 15.73 -14.49 -34.54
N ASP A 869 16.36 -15.66 -34.60
CA ASP A 869 15.91 -16.78 -35.43
C ASP A 869 14.45 -17.17 -35.08
N PRO A 870 13.54 -17.28 -36.07
CA PRO A 870 12.14 -17.65 -35.84
C PRO A 870 11.91 -19.00 -35.15
N GLU A 871 12.87 -19.94 -35.20
CA GLU A 871 12.76 -21.23 -34.49
C GLU A 871 12.91 -21.11 -32.97
N ILE A 872 13.48 -19.99 -32.49
CA ILE A 872 13.65 -19.71 -31.07
C ILE A 872 12.33 -19.16 -30.51
N GLN A 873 11.72 -19.91 -29.60
CA GLN A 873 10.48 -19.47 -28.94
C GLN A 873 10.79 -18.25 -28.08
N ARG A 874 9.93 -17.23 -28.12
CA ARG A 874 10.19 -15.97 -27.43
C ARG A 874 8.96 -15.33 -26.83
N ILE A 875 9.17 -14.62 -25.72
CA ILE A 875 8.15 -13.78 -25.09
C ILE A 875 8.79 -12.47 -24.66
N TYR A 876 8.06 -11.37 -24.85
CA TYR A 876 8.41 -10.08 -24.29
C TYR A 876 7.27 -9.52 -23.42
N LEU A 877 7.57 -9.24 -22.15
CA LEU A 877 6.66 -8.62 -21.19
C LEU A 877 7.24 -7.28 -20.70
N GLN A 878 6.65 -6.17 -21.15
CA GLN A 878 7.20 -4.84 -20.88
C GLN A 878 7.07 -4.39 -19.40
N ARG A 879 6.00 -4.78 -18.71
CA ARG A 879 5.73 -4.37 -17.30
C ARG A 879 5.03 -5.47 -16.50
N PRO A 880 5.65 -6.65 -16.33
CA PRO A 880 5.07 -7.70 -15.51
C PRO A 880 4.94 -7.24 -14.04
N SER A 881 3.92 -7.73 -13.34
CA SER A 881 3.88 -7.63 -11.88
C SER A 881 5.06 -8.42 -11.29
N ASP A 882 5.46 -8.13 -10.05
CA ASP A 882 6.59 -8.88 -9.47
C ASP A 882 6.26 -10.35 -9.23
N ALA A 883 4.99 -10.68 -8.98
CA ALA A 883 4.56 -12.08 -8.90
C ALA A 883 4.86 -12.80 -10.22
N VAL A 884 4.48 -12.20 -11.36
CA VAL A 884 4.79 -12.74 -12.70
C VAL A 884 6.29 -12.77 -12.96
N PHE A 885 7.01 -11.69 -12.63
CA PHE A 885 8.47 -11.64 -12.81
C PHE A 885 9.16 -12.77 -12.03
N MET A 886 8.80 -12.97 -10.76
CA MET A 886 9.37 -14.02 -9.91
C MET A 886 8.97 -15.41 -10.39
N GLU A 887 7.73 -15.61 -10.82
CA GLU A 887 7.25 -16.87 -11.40
C GLU A 887 8.06 -17.26 -12.63
N LEU A 888 8.27 -16.33 -13.57
CA LEU A 888 9.09 -16.56 -14.75
C LEU A 888 10.55 -16.82 -14.39
N THR A 889 11.12 -16.04 -13.47
CA THR A 889 12.49 -16.26 -13.00
C THR A 889 12.66 -17.68 -12.43
N LYS A 890 11.66 -18.19 -11.68
CA LYS A 890 11.67 -19.55 -11.14
C LYS A 890 11.53 -20.62 -12.23
N ALA A 891 10.75 -20.37 -13.27
CA ALA A 891 10.54 -21.32 -14.38
C ALA A 891 11.71 -21.39 -15.36
N SER A 892 12.52 -20.31 -15.46
CA SER A 892 13.66 -20.25 -16.38
C SER A 892 14.87 -21.06 -15.94
N ASP A 893 15.69 -21.50 -16.89
CA ASP A 893 16.88 -22.31 -16.64
C ASP A 893 18.14 -21.47 -16.44
N VAL A 894 18.21 -20.31 -17.10
CA VAL A 894 19.36 -19.38 -17.05
C VAL A 894 18.84 -17.95 -16.94
N CYS A 895 19.46 -17.14 -16.08
CA CYS A 895 19.13 -15.71 -15.97
C CYS A 895 20.27 -14.84 -16.51
N CYS A 896 19.94 -13.88 -17.37
CA CYS A 896 20.92 -13.15 -18.16
C CYS A 896 20.86 -11.65 -17.86
N SER A 897 22.05 -11.04 -17.71
CA SER A 897 22.25 -9.59 -17.79
C SER A 897 23.47 -9.33 -18.68
N PRO A 898 23.35 -9.54 -20.00
CA PRO A 898 24.46 -9.37 -20.93
C PRO A 898 24.91 -7.91 -21.00
N GLY A 899 26.21 -7.69 -21.14
CA GLY A 899 26.82 -6.37 -21.21
C GLY A 899 28.29 -6.49 -21.64
N GLY A 900 28.77 -5.50 -22.39
CA GLY A 900 30.18 -5.40 -22.79
C GLY A 900 31.00 -4.51 -21.86
N ASP A 901 32.27 -4.29 -22.17
CA ASP A 901 33.16 -3.44 -21.37
C ASP A 901 32.86 -1.94 -21.58
N ASN A 902 32.01 -1.38 -20.72
CA ASN A 902 31.66 0.03 -20.73
C ASN A 902 31.41 0.58 -19.31
N ARG A 903 31.38 1.92 -19.20
CA ARG A 903 31.20 2.64 -17.93
C ARG A 903 29.93 2.24 -17.18
N PHE A 904 28.83 2.08 -17.90
CA PHE A 904 27.55 1.73 -17.31
C PHE A 904 27.59 0.34 -16.65
N GLU A 905 28.24 -0.64 -17.30
CA GLU A 905 28.44 -1.98 -16.74
C GLU A 905 29.45 -1.97 -15.57
N LEU A 906 30.49 -1.14 -15.64
CA LEU A 906 31.55 -1.06 -14.62
C LEU A 906 31.04 -0.67 -13.22
N TYR A 907 30.08 0.26 -13.15
CA TYR A 907 29.58 0.81 -11.88
C TYR A 907 28.21 0.30 -11.44
N ARG A 908 27.64 -0.70 -12.12
CA ARG A 908 26.31 -1.26 -11.79
C ARG A 908 26.38 -2.67 -11.21
N LEU A 909 25.35 -3.01 -10.44
CA LEU A 909 25.02 -4.37 -10.04
C LEU A 909 23.56 -4.66 -10.45
N PRO A 910 23.32 -5.57 -11.40
CA PRO A 910 21.96 -5.90 -11.82
C PRO A 910 21.15 -6.54 -10.67
N SER A 911 20.32 -5.75 -9.98
CA SER A 911 19.58 -6.17 -8.78
C SER A 911 18.67 -7.39 -8.97
N ARG A 912 18.21 -7.66 -10.20
CA ARG A 912 17.40 -8.85 -10.52
C ARG A 912 18.25 -10.14 -10.57
N LEU A 913 19.54 -10.06 -10.89
CA LEU A 913 20.45 -11.22 -10.82
C LEU A 913 20.68 -11.65 -9.38
N VAL A 914 20.75 -10.71 -8.43
CA VAL A 914 20.91 -11.03 -6.99
C VAL A 914 19.86 -12.05 -6.52
N LYS A 915 18.59 -11.86 -6.94
CA LYS A 915 17.51 -12.81 -6.63
C LYS A 915 17.66 -14.14 -7.37
N ALA A 916 18.07 -14.11 -8.64
CA ALA A 916 18.31 -15.32 -9.42
C ALA A 916 19.42 -16.17 -8.78
N MET A 917 20.52 -15.55 -8.38
CA MET A 917 21.62 -16.20 -7.67
C MET A 917 21.16 -16.79 -6.33
N ALA A 918 20.42 -16.04 -5.51
CA ALA A 918 19.87 -16.55 -4.24
C ALA A 918 18.93 -17.76 -4.44
N MET A 919 18.22 -17.84 -5.56
CA MET A 919 17.41 -19.00 -5.95
C MET A 919 18.24 -20.18 -6.49
N GLY A 920 19.54 -20.00 -6.71
CA GLY A 920 20.42 -20.99 -7.31
C GLY A 920 20.26 -21.13 -8.83
N LYS A 921 19.89 -20.05 -9.52
CA LYS A 921 19.87 -20.01 -10.98
C LYS A 921 21.27 -19.67 -11.50
N PRO A 922 21.79 -20.39 -12.52
CA PRO A 922 23.00 -19.97 -13.20
C PRO A 922 22.75 -18.63 -13.90
N ILE A 923 23.75 -17.75 -13.86
CA ILE A 923 23.67 -16.42 -14.45
C ILE A 923 24.65 -16.22 -15.60
N VAL A 924 24.27 -15.40 -16.58
CA VAL A 924 25.16 -14.90 -17.65
C VAL A 924 25.36 -13.40 -17.45
N VAL A 925 26.62 -12.96 -17.40
CA VAL A 925 27.00 -11.57 -17.10
C VAL A 925 28.26 -11.16 -17.86
N GLY A 926 28.41 -9.86 -18.16
CA GLY A 926 29.64 -9.31 -18.75
C GLY A 926 30.87 -9.47 -17.85
N SER A 927 32.07 -9.22 -18.37
CA SER A 927 33.37 -9.41 -17.70
C SER A 927 33.76 -8.28 -16.74
N CYS A 928 33.17 -7.10 -16.87
CA CYS A 928 33.48 -5.94 -16.05
C CYS A 928 32.48 -5.72 -14.90
N GLY A 929 32.76 -4.76 -14.02
CA GLY A 929 31.87 -4.39 -12.92
C GLY A 929 31.59 -5.54 -11.96
N PHE A 930 30.32 -5.92 -11.82
CA PHE A 930 29.91 -7.09 -11.03
C PHE A 930 30.55 -8.38 -11.55
N GLY A 931 30.65 -8.55 -12.86
CA GLY A 931 31.23 -9.74 -13.49
C GLY A 931 32.67 -10.03 -13.10
N ALA A 932 33.47 -8.97 -12.92
CA ALA A 932 34.88 -9.07 -12.54
C ALA A 932 35.09 -9.69 -11.14
N THR A 933 34.06 -9.70 -10.30
CA THR A 933 34.09 -10.30 -8.97
C THR A 933 33.60 -11.75 -8.93
N LEU A 934 33.18 -12.28 -10.08
CA LEU A 934 32.67 -13.63 -10.26
C LEU A 934 33.71 -14.50 -10.95
N GLN A 935 33.49 -15.82 -10.94
CA GLN A 935 34.37 -16.79 -11.57
C GLN A 935 33.60 -17.60 -12.62
N HIS A 936 34.04 -17.49 -13.87
CA HIS A 936 33.47 -18.21 -15.01
C HIS A 936 33.43 -19.71 -14.75
N GLY A 937 32.25 -20.30 -14.95
CA GLY A 937 32.03 -21.73 -14.75
C GLY A 937 31.88 -22.17 -13.30
N LEU A 938 32.04 -21.29 -12.29
CA LEU A 938 31.81 -21.61 -10.87
C LEU A 938 30.49 -21.01 -10.36
N ASN A 939 30.31 -19.70 -10.48
CA ASN A 939 29.15 -18.97 -9.97
C ASN A 939 28.46 -18.09 -11.03
N ALA A 940 29.04 -18.01 -12.23
CA ALA A 940 28.45 -17.35 -13.39
C ALA A 940 29.07 -17.88 -14.69
N VAL A 941 28.42 -17.60 -15.81
CA VAL A 941 29.03 -17.63 -17.13
C VAL A 941 29.36 -16.19 -17.51
N ILE A 942 30.66 -15.90 -17.48
CA ILE A 942 31.19 -14.59 -17.87
C ILE A 942 31.37 -14.54 -19.38
N ILE A 943 30.80 -13.52 -20.02
CA ILE A 943 30.97 -13.16 -21.43
C ILE A 943 31.81 -11.88 -21.52
N ASP A 944 32.62 -11.74 -22.57
CA ASP A 944 33.58 -10.64 -22.70
C ASP A 944 33.68 -10.16 -24.16
N GLY A 945 34.16 -8.94 -24.34
CA GLY A 945 34.28 -8.30 -25.64
C GLY A 945 32.93 -8.08 -26.34
N ASN A 946 32.98 -7.81 -27.65
CA ASN A 946 31.81 -7.50 -28.47
C ASN A 946 31.59 -8.53 -29.60
N ASP A 947 32.03 -9.78 -29.40
CA ASP A 947 31.87 -10.88 -30.37
C ASP A 947 30.73 -11.84 -29.95
N PRO A 948 29.58 -11.82 -30.65
CA PRO A 948 28.48 -12.73 -30.38
C PRO A 948 28.83 -14.22 -30.48
N LEU A 949 29.80 -14.60 -31.33
CA LEU A 949 30.21 -15.99 -31.47
C LEU A 949 30.96 -16.47 -30.22
N ALA A 950 31.93 -15.68 -29.76
CA ALA A 950 32.63 -15.93 -28.50
C ALA A 950 31.67 -15.99 -27.30
N TRP A 951 30.63 -15.14 -27.28
CA TRP A 951 29.59 -15.20 -26.25
C TRP A 951 28.81 -16.52 -26.31
N ALA A 952 28.43 -16.97 -27.50
CA ALA A 952 27.75 -18.24 -27.69
C ALA A 952 28.61 -19.44 -27.25
N ASP A 953 29.90 -19.46 -27.60
CA ASP A 953 30.84 -20.52 -27.20
C ASP A 953 30.97 -20.60 -25.68
N ARG A 954 31.03 -19.45 -24.99
CA ARG A 954 31.05 -19.39 -23.52
C ARG A 954 29.75 -19.92 -22.91
N MET A 955 28.60 -19.58 -23.52
CA MET A 955 27.28 -20.03 -23.08
C MET A 955 26.98 -21.49 -23.44
N ALA A 956 27.69 -22.11 -24.38
CA ALA A 956 27.42 -23.48 -24.84
C ALA A 956 27.43 -24.51 -23.69
N SER A 957 28.27 -24.30 -22.67
CA SER A 957 28.29 -25.13 -21.46
C SER A 957 26.95 -25.17 -20.71
N LEU A 958 26.12 -24.12 -20.81
CA LEU A 958 24.80 -24.04 -20.19
C LEU A 958 23.75 -24.90 -20.89
N LEU A 959 24.05 -25.53 -22.03
CA LEU A 959 23.15 -26.50 -22.66
C LEU A 959 23.06 -27.79 -21.83
N ASN A 960 24.11 -28.12 -21.07
CA ASN A 960 24.15 -29.25 -20.15
C ASN A 960 23.51 -28.91 -18.79
N SER A 961 22.59 -29.75 -18.32
CA SER A 961 21.85 -29.53 -17.06
C SER A 961 22.73 -29.60 -15.81
N GLU A 962 23.66 -30.54 -15.74
CA GLU A 962 24.58 -30.69 -14.59
C GLU A 962 25.46 -29.46 -14.42
N THR A 963 25.91 -28.87 -15.53
CA THR A 963 26.67 -27.61 -15.53
C THR A 963 25.82 -26.45 -15.03
N ARG A 964 24.56 -26.33 -15.48
CA ARG A 964 23.62 -25.32 -14.97
C ARG A 964 23.41 -25.44 -13.46
N GLU A 965 23.20 -26.66 -12.96
CA GLU A 965 23.01 -26.91 -11.54
C GLU A 965 24.26 -26.57 -10.71
N ARG A 966 25.45 -26.97 -11.20
CA ARG A 966 26.72 -26.68 -10.53
C ARG A 966 27.00 -25.18 -10.45
N ILE A 967 26.82 -24.45 -11.55
CA ILE A 967 26.98 -22.99 -11.59
C ILE A 967 25.92 -22.32 -10.71
N GLY A 968 24.68 -22.80 -10.75
CA GLY A 968 23.58 -22.32 -9.92
C GLY A 968 23.85 -22.48 -8.42
N ARG A 969 24.41 -23.61 -7.98
CA ARG A 969 24.86 -23.80 -6.59
C ARG A 969 25.94 -22.78 -6.20
N GLY A 970 26.99 -22.61 -7.02
CA GLY A 970 28.03 -21.62 -6.76
C GLY A 970 27.49 -20.18 -6.74
N ALA A 971 26.52 -19.86 -7.58
CA ALA A 971 25.82 -18.57 -7.56
C ALA A 971 25.05 -18.35 -6.24
N ARG A 972 24.38 -19.39 -5.74
CA ARG A 972 23.67 -19.35 -4.45
C ARG A 972 24.62 -19.15 -3.28
N ASP A 973 25.72 -19.88 -3.25
CA ASP A 973 26.72 -19.77 -2.19
C ASP A 973 27.30 -18.34 -2.15
N PHE A 974 27.61 -17.78 -3.33
CA PHE A 974 28.02 -16.39 -3.44
C PHE A 974 26.94 -15.42 -2.91
N ALA A 975 25.68 -15.63 -3.29
CA ALA A 975 24.57 -14.77 -2.84
C ALA A 975 24.35 -14.80 -1.33
N LEU A 976 24.45 -15.96 -0.69
CA LEU A 976 24.30 -16.10 0.77
C LEU A 976 25.41 -15.36 1.54
N ILE A 977 26.59 -15.21 0.96
CA ILE A 977 27.72 -14.50 1.57
C ILE A 977 27.59 -12.97 1.36
N HIS A 978 27.17 -12.56 0.16
CA HIS A 978 27.26 -11.15 -0.27
C HIS A 978 25.94 -10.38 -0.22
N PHE A 979 24.79 -11.05 -0.28
CA PHE A 979 23.47 -10.42 -0.45
C PHE A 979 22.47 -10.75 0.67
N GLU A 980 22.86 -11.56 1.66
CA GLU A 980 22.01 -11.89 2.80
C GLU A 980 21.75 -10.63 3.67
N PRO A 981 20.48 -10.23 3.88
CA PRO A 981 20.16 -8.95 4.54
C PRO A 981 20.78 -8.78 5.92
N SER A 982 20.81 -9.85 6.73
CA SER A 982 21.37 -9.81 8.09
C SER A 982 22.88 -9.50 8.07
N VAL A 983 23.61 -10.08 7.12
CA VAL A 983 25.06 -9.85 6.95
C VAL A 983 25.33 -8.42 6.51
N VAL A 984 24.57 -7.91 5.54
CA VAL A 984 24.72 -6.53 5.04
C VAL A 984 24.34 -5.52 6.13
N ALA A 985 23.24 -5.76 6.87
CA ALA A 985 22.81 -4.92 7.98
C ALA A 985 23.85 -4.85 9.11
N SER A 986 24.50 -5.97 9.43
CA SER A 986 25.57 -6.00 10.45
C SER A 986 26.74 -5.08 10.06
N ARG A 987 27.25 -5.20 8.83
CA ARG A 987 28.35 -4.35 8.34
C ARG A 987 27.97 -2.87 8.32
N LEU A 988 26.73 -2.57 7.92
CA LEU A 988 26.23 -1.20 7.91
C LEU A 988 26.05 -0.65 9.33
N SER A 989 25.58 -1.47 10.27
CA SER A 989 25.50 -1.13 11.69
C SER A 989 26.87 -0.77 12.26
N ASP A 990 27.92 -1.53 11.95
CA ASP A 990 29.28 -1.24 12.42
C ASP A 990 29.77 0.12 11.89
N ALA A 991 29.53 0.39 10.60
CA ALA A 991 29.86 1.69 9.99
C ALA A 991 29.09 2.85 10.65
N PHE A 992 27.81 2.67 10.93
CA PHE A 992 26.97 3.66 11.62
C PHE A 992 27.40 3.91 13.07
N GLN A 993 27.85 2.88 13.79
CA GLN A 993 28.41 3.06 15.14
C GLN A 993 29.72 3.84 15.09
N ASN A 994 30.60 3.51 14.15
CA ASN A 994 31.84 4.24 13.94
C ASN A 994 31.60 5.70 13.61
N MET A 995 30.62 5.99 12.72
CA MET A 995 30.16 7.36 12.48
C MET A 995 29.82 8.01 13.82
N ARG A 996 28.83 7.51 14.57
CA ARG A 996 28.39 8.13 15.84
C ARG A 996 29.51 8.39 16.85
N SER A 997 30.51 7.52 16.93
CA SER A 997 31.66 7.65 17.85
C SER A 997 32.74 8.65 17.40
N GLY A 998 32.84 8.95 16.10
CA GLY A 998 33.90 9.82 15.58
C GLY A 998 33.58 11.31 15.75
N THR A 999 34.60 12.14 15.95
CA THR A 999 34.49 13.61 15.91
C THR A 999 34.05 14.07 14.51
N GLN A 1000 33.07 14.99 14.45
CA GLN A 1000 32.57 15.55 13.19
C GLN A 1000 33.70 16.34 12.49
N GLY A 1001 34.08 15.90 11.28
CA GLY A 1001 35.12 16.55 10.48
C GLY A 1001 34.66 17.86 9.83
N ASN A 1002 35.61 18.72 9.41
CA ASN A 1002 35.30 19.95 8.69
C ASN A 1002 34.55 19.65 7.38
N PHE A 1003 33.38 20.27 7.20
CA PHE A 1003 32.38 19.99 6.16
C PHE A 1003 32.85 20.10 4.68
N LEU A 1004 34.05 20.64 4.42
CA LEU A 1004 34.53 20.98 3.07
C LEU A 1004 35.94 20.45 2.70
N ASN A 1005 36.76 20.01 3.67
CA ASN A 1005 38.15 19.56 3.43
C ASN A 1005 39.00 20.48 2.50
N ILE A 1006 38.87 21.80 2.65
CA ILE A 1006 39.69 22.79 1.92
C ILE A 1006 40.98 23.03 2.71
N THR A 1007 42.12 22.74 2.11
CA THR A 1007 43.45 22.91 2.75
C THR A 1007 43.92 24.35 2.56
N VAL A 1008 44.14 25.08 3.67
CA VAL A 1008 44.74 26.42 3.66
C VAL A 1008 46.14 26.33 4.25
N SER A 1009 47.18 26.50 3.45
CA SER A 1009 48.57 26.55 3.94
C SER A 1009 48.94 27.96 4.39
N GLY A 1010 49.02 28.21 5.70
CA GLY A 1010 49.46 29.51 6.22
C GLY A 1010 49.41 29.60 7.74
N LYS A 1011 50.57 29.83 8.38
CA LYS A 1011 50.78 29.85 9.83
C LYS A 1011 49.81 30.80 10.56
N SER A 1012 49.21 30.30 11.64
CA SER A 1012 48.42 31.12 12.57
C SER A 1012 49.29 32.19 13.23
N ARG A 1013 48.78 33.43 13.28
CA ARG A 1013 48.93 34.28 14.47
C ARG A 1013 47.60 34.97 14.77
N LYS A 1014 47.08 34.66 15.97
CA LYS A 1014 46.05 35.43 16.66
C LYS A 1014 46.68 36.72 17.17
N THR A 1015 46.12 37.87 16.79
CA THR A 1015 46.03 39.11 17.59
C THR A 1015 45.21 40.12 16.79
N ASP A 1016 44.20 40.72 17.41
CA ASP A 1016 43.37 41.79 16.84
C ASP A 1016 44.25 43.00 16.45
N ILE A 1017 44.01 43.58 15.27
CA ILE A 1017 44.72 44.78 14.75
C ILE A 1017 43.66 45.85 14.43
N PRO A 1018 43.84 47.12 14.84
CA PRO A 1018 42.92 48.22 14.54
C PRO A 1018 42.93 48.58 13.04
N LEU A 1019 41.82 49.07 12.52
CA LEU A 1019 41.69 49.52 11.12
C LEU A 1019 42.44 50.86 10.92
N GLU A 1020 43.75 50.82 10.66
CA GLU A 1020 44.49 52.00 10.18
C GLU A 1020 44.14 52.34 8.72
N ILE A 1021 44.17 53.64 8.39
CA ILE A 1021 43.75 54.27 7.11
C ILE A 1021 44.45 53.68 5.87
N ASP A 1022 45.60 53.03 6.06
CA ASP A 1022 46.39 52.43 4.99
C ASP A 1022 46.24 50.91 4.87
N ALA A 1023 45.32 50.29 5.65
CA ALA A 1023 45.01 48.88 5.52
C ALA A 1023 44.41 48.58 4.11
N PRO A 1024 44.72 47.43 3.48
CA PRO A 1024 44.31 47.12 2.10
C PRO A 1024 42.79 47.16 1.84
N LEU A 1025 42.00 47.10 2.92
CA LEU A 1025 40.54 47.17 2.91
C LEU A 1025 39.98 48.57 3.23
N TYR A 1026 40.79 49.53 3.68
CA TYR A 1026 40.34 50.86 4.10
C TYR A 1026 39.88 51.72 2.92
N LYS A 1027 40.66 51.84 1.84
CA LYS A 1027 40.26 52.58 0.63
C LYS A 1027 38.99 52.03 -0.05
N PRO A 1028 38.83 50.69 -0.19
CA PRO A 1028 37.58 50.10 -0.66
C PRO A 1028 36.39 50.39 0.26
N LEU A 1029 36.57 50.30 1.58
CA LEU A 1029 35.49 50.56 2.54
C LEU A 1029 35.11 52.05 2.63
N ALA A 1030 36.08 52.96 2.66
CA ALA A 1030 35.86 54.41 2.60
C ALA A 1030 35.18 54.83 1.28
N SER A 1031 35.47 54.14 0.18
CA SER A 1031 34.77 54.31 -1.08
C SER A 1031 33.36 53.72 -1.09
N LEU A 1032 33.09 52.67 -0.31
CA LEU A 1032 31.79 51.98 -0.28
C LEU A 1032 30.78 52.64 0.67
N PHE A 1033 31.27 53.19 1.78
CA PHE A 1033 30.46 53.86 2.81
C PHE A 1033 30.46 55.39 2.67
N GLY A 1034 31.31 55.94 1.78
CA GLY A 1034 31.46 57.38 1.63
C GLY A 1034 31.73 58.05 2.98
N ASN A 1035 30.98 59.11 3.29
CA ASN A 1035 31.09 59.85 4.56
C ASN A 1035 30.71 59.02 5.81
N GLY A 1036 30.16 57.81 5.67
CA GLY A 1036 29.75 56.95 6.79
C GLY A 1036 30.88 56.14 7.41
N MET A 1037 32.13 56.34 6.98
CA MET A 1037 33.28 55.62 7.52
C MET A 1037 33.72 56.13 8.91
N ASP A 1038 33.25 57.32 9.31
CA ASP A 1038 33.54 57.94 10.61
C ASP A 1038 32.83 57.23 11.80
N ASP A 1039 31.88 56.34 11.53
CA ASP A 1039 31.03 55.70 12.56
C ASP A 1039 31.47 54.28 12.98
N VAL A 1040 32.51 53.69 12.37
CA VAL A 1040 32.94 52.31 12.63
C VAL A 1040 34.25 52.30 13.44
N SER A 1041 34.16 52.10 14.75
CA SER A 1041 35.31 52.26 15.66
C SER A 1041 36.08 50.98 16.03
N ASP A 1042 35.46 49.79 16.20
CA ASP A 1042 36.18 48.54 16.56
C ASP A 1042 35.38 47.23 16.28
N VAL A 1043 36.06 46.09 16.05
CA VAL A 1043 35.47 44.73 15.95
C VAL A 1043 36.35 43.70 16.68
N LEU A 1044 35.78 42.91 17.61
CA LEU A 1044 36.49 41.99 18.52
C LEU A 1044 36.06 40.51 18.32
N HIS A 1045 36.98 39.55 18.46
CA HIS A 1045 36.81 38.11 18.17
C HIS A 1045 36.79 37.23 19.46
N ILE A 1046 35.90 36.21 19.59
CA ILE A 1046 35.98 35.17 20.67
C ILE A 1046 35.61 33.75 20.18
N GLY A 1047 36.27 32.73 20.75
CA GLY A 1047 36.29 31.30 20.37
C GLY A 1047 35.30 30.32 21.09
N PRO A 1048 35.63 29.02 21.28
CA PRO A 1048 34.80 27.89 20.83
C PRO A 1048 33.89 27.21 21.89
N SER A 1049 33.26 27.91 22.82
CA SER A 1049 32.39 27.25 23.82
C SER A 1049 31.07 27.98 24.08
N CYS A 1050 29.97 27.25 23.79
CA CYS A 1050 28.56 27.47 24.14
C CYS A 1050 27.92 28.82 23.77
N LEU A 1051 27.08 28.84 22.73
CA LEU A 1051 26.22 29.97 22.39
C LEU A 1051 24.83 29.50 21.90
N ALA A 1052 23.78 30.19 22.35
CA ALA A 1052 22.37 29.82 22.15
C ALA A 1052 21.64 30.63 21.06
N SER A 1053 22.21 31.72 20.51
CA SER A 1053 21.64 32.42 19.33
C SER A 1053 22.64 33.33 18.59
N LEU A 1054 22.25 33.80 17.40
CA LEU A 1054 23.08 34.58 16.45
C LEU A 1054 23.34 36.04 16.87
N SER A 1055 22.64 36.58 17.88
CA SER A 1055 22.75 37.98 18.31
C SER A 1055 24.03 38.31 19.08
N ASP A 1056 24.80 37.29 19.47
CA ASP A 1056 26.05 37.44 20.22
C ASP A 1056 27.26 37.90 19.35
N TYR A 1057 27.08 38.05 18.02
CA TYR A 1057 28.20 38.31 17.09
C TYR A 1057 28.47 39.79 16.71
N ILE A 1058 27.55 40.76 16.92
CA ILE A 1058 27.79 42.18 16.57
C ILE A 1058 27.07 43.13 17.54
N ARG A 1059 27.82 43.89 18.35
CA ARG A 1059 27.31 45.12 18.99
C ARG A 1059 27.65 46.32 18.10
N MET A 1060 26.66 46.88 17.43
CA MET A 1060 26.71 48.29 17.03
C MET A 1060 26.38 49.12 18.27
N ALA A 1061 27.31 49.97 18.72
CA ALA A 1061 27.03 50.85 19.85
C ALA A 1061 25.95 51.87 19.44
N PRO A 1062 24.80 51.94 20.14
CA PRO A 1062 23.96 53.12 20.06
C PRO A 1062 24.71 54.25 20.78
N ARG A 1063 24.73 55.45 20.20
CA ARG A 1063 25.01 56.65 21.01
C ARG A 1063 24.09 56.62 22.22
N ARG A 1064 24.68 56.53 23.42
CA ARG A 1064 23.98 56.74 24.68
C ARG A 1064 23.25 58.08 24.63
N VAL A 1065 21.93 58.06 24.70
CA VAL A 1065 21.23 58.96 25.61
C VAL A 1065 20.57 58.03 26.61
N GLY A 1066 21.09 58.02 27.84
CA GLY A 1066 20.84 56.96 28.81
C GLY A 1066 19.43 56.99 29.39
N LEU A 1067 19.00 55.84 29.92
CA LEU A 1067 18.44 55.67 31.27
C LEU A 1067 18.30 54.16 31.57
N LYS A 1068 18.35 53.83 32.87
CA LYS A 1068 18.61 52.51 33.45
C LYS A 1068 17.35 51.63 33.51
N GLY A 1069 17.52 50.32 33.22
CA GLY A 1069 16.84 49.22 33.93
C GLY A 1069 15.91 48.31 33.12
N GLY A 1070 16.14 46.98 33.19
CA GLY A 1070 15.08 45.98 33.37
C GLY A 1070 14.64 45.07 32.19
N ILE A 1071 15.11 43.81 32.23
CA ILE A 1071 14.39 42.51 32.09
C ILE A 1071 13.66 42.13 30.76
N GLN A 1072 13.89 40.88 30.33
CA GLN A 1072 13.33 40.13 29.17
C GLN A 1072 11.94 39.51 29.42
N THR A 1073 11.14 39.35 28.35
CA THR A 1073 10.15 38.24 28.19
C THR A 1073 9.80 37.99 26.70
N GLU A 1074 9.58 36.72 26.36
CA GLU A 1074 9.27 36.16 25.02
C GLU A 1074 7.76 36.27 24.67
N MET A 1075 7.43 36.44 23.38
CA MET A 1075 6.06 36.28 22.84
C MET A 1075 5.95 35.01 21.98
N ALA A 1076 4.86 34.25 22.20
CA ALA A 1076 4.44 33.11 21.39
C ALA A 1076 3.36 33.54 20.38
N GLU A 1077 3.51 33.18 19.09
CA GLU A 1077 2.49 33.42 18.07
C GLU A 1077 1.81 32.11 17.60
N VAL A 1078 0.48 32.17 17.61
CA VAL A 1078 -0.48 31.18 17.14
C VAL A 1078 -0.74 31.40 15.65
N GLY A 1079 -0.65 30.34 14.84
CA GLY A 1079 -0.85 30.38 13.39
C GLY A 1079 -2.32 30.26 12.97
N GLY A 1080 -2.71 31.07 11.98
CA GLY A 1080 -3.97 30.94 11.25
C GLY A 1080 -3.99 31.83 10.00
N SER A 1081 -4.12 31.22 8.84
CA SER A 1081 -4.09 31.86 7.52
C SER A 1081 -5.33 32.71 7.23
N ASN A 1082 -5.23 34.03 7.32
CA ASN A 1082 -6.07 34.98 6.58
C ASN A 1082 -5.33 36.34 6.49
N LYS A 1083 -5.09 36.83 5.27
CA LYS A 1083 -4.15 37.95 5.01
C LYS A 1083 -4.72 39.37 5.18
N ASP A 1084 -5.89 39.55 5.77
CA ASP A 1084 -6.55 40.87 5.84
C ASP A 1084 -6.91 41.34 7.27
N ILE A 1085 -6.37 40.71 8.32
CA ILE A 1085 -6.61 41.08 9.72
C ILE A 1085 -5.26 41.10 10.45
N GLU A 1086 -4.74 42.29 10.73
CA GLU A 1086 -3.65 42.46 11.71
C GLU A 1086 -4.28 42.52 13.10
N VAL A 1087 -3.90 41.60 13.99
CA VAL A 1087 -4.31 41.58 15.40
C VAL A 1087 -3.19 42.18 16.22
N ILE A 1088 -3.39 43.37 16.78
CA ILE A 1088 -2.42 44.02 17.67
C ILE A 1088 -2.82 43.73 19.10
N ALA A 1089 -2.21 42.74 19.74
CA ALA A 1089 -2.37 42.48 21.17
C ALA A 1089 -1.48 43.46 21.96
N ALA A 1090 -2.07 44.52 22.51
CA ALA A 1090 -1.36 45.47 23.35
C ALA A 1090 -1.41 45.03 24.82
N ASP A 1091 -0.65 43.99 25.18
CA ASP A 1091 -0.33 43.81 26.59
C ASP A 1091 0.76 44.83 26.95
N THR A 1092 0.37 45.87 27.70
CA THR A 1092 1.22 46.82 28.47
C THR A 1092 1.87 48.04 27.81
N HIS A 1093 1.55 48.43 26.57
CA HIS A 1093 2.08 49.68 25.99
C HIS A 1093 1.06 50.84 25.88
N PRO A 1094 1.45 52.11 26.14
CA PRO A 1094 0.60 53.27 25.87
C PRO A 1094 0.20 53.32 24.40
N ILE A 1095 -1.07 53.60 24.11
CA ILE A 1095 -1.64 53.70 22.75
C ILE A 1095 -0.88 54.70 21.85
N ASP A 1096 -0.07 55.60 22.41
CA ASP A 1096 0.75 56.54 21.64
C ASP A 1096 1.71 55.87 20.65
N SER A 1097 2.23 54.66 20.94
CA SER A 1097 3.07 53.90 20.00
C SER A 1097 2.30 53.33 18.79
N VAL A 1098 0.97 53.29 18.85
CA VAL A 1098 0.10 52.85 17.74
C VAL A 1098 -0.13 54.00 16.73
N ARG A 1099 0.24 55.24 17.07
CA ARG A 1099 -0.02 56.42 16.21
C ARG A 1099 0.70 56.39 14.86
N GLU A 1100 1.85 55.71 14.75
CA GLU A 1100 2.66 55.72 13.52
C GLU A 1100 2.33 54.60 12.52
N TRP A 1101 1.61 53.55 12.91
CA TRP A 1101 1.52 52.31 12.11
C TRP A 1101 0.27 52.15 11.23
N ALA A 1102 -0.77 52.99 11.41
CA ALA A 1102 -2.07 52.76 10.78
C ALA A 1102 -2.43 53.74 9.65
N ALA A 1103 -1.52 53.95 8.69
CA ALA A 1103 -1.84 54.69 7.47
C ALA A 1103 -2.02 53.72 6.28
N GLY A 1104 -3.24 53.17 6.11
CA GLY A 1104 -3.66 52.59 4.82
C GLY A 1104 -4.32 51.21 4.82
N SER A 1105 -4.45 50.51 5.94
CA SER A 1105 -5.01 49.14 5.99
C SER A 1105 -6.35 49.05 6.74
N ARG A 1106 -7.24 48.13 6.33
CA ARG A 1106 -8.52 47.79 7.00
C ARG A 1106 -8.28 47.00 8.29
N ALA A 1107 -7.61 47.59 9.27
CA ALA A 1107 -7.14 46.89 10.47
C ALA A 1107 -8.24 46.70 11.55
N LEU A 1108 -8.09 45.63 12.35
CA LEU A 1108 -8.91 45.25 13.50
C LEU A 1108 -8.05 45.38 14.76
N LEU A 1109 -8.44 46.23 15.71
CA LEU A 1109 -7.74 46.29 17.00
C LEU A 1109 -8.39 45.31 17.98
N VAL A 1110 -7.61 44.39 18.56
CA VAL A 1110 -8.05 43.49 19.65
C VAL A 1110 -7.23 43.80 20.89
N CYS A 1111 -7.85 44.41 21.90
CA CYS A 1111 -7.17 44.76 23.15
C CYS A 1111 -7.76 43.95 24.30
N GLU A 1112 -6.92 43.29 25.11
CA GLU A 1112 -7.33 42.60 26.32
C GLU A 1112 -7.02 43.48 27.54
N LEU A 1113 -8.05 43.86 28.29
CA LEU A 1113 -7.95 44.68 29.49
C LEU A 1113 -8.16 43.79 30.71
N ASN A 1114 -7.06 43.39 31.34
CA ASN A 1114 -7.09 42.79 32.66
C ASN A 1114 -7.39 43.89 33.70
N GLY A 1115 -8.30 43.61 34.65
CA GLY A 1115 -8.92 44.56 35.58
C GLY A 1115 -8.03 45.38 36.52
N GLU A 1116 -6.72 45.44 36.30
CA GLU A 1116 -5.75 46.33 36.98
C GLU A 1116 -5.30 47.52 36.12
N CYS A 1117 -5.76 47.61 34.86
CA CYS A 1117 -5.35 48.67 33.93
C CYS A 1117 -6.13 49.98 34.18
N GLU A 1118 -5.68 50.80 35.14
CA GLU A 1118 -6.28 52.13 35.43
C GLU A 1118 -5.96 53.21 34.39
N THR A 1119 -5.16 52.92 33.35
CA THR A 1119 -4.56 53.96 32.49
C THR A 1119 -4.73 53.75 31.00
N ILE A 1120 -5.96 53.50 30.52
CA ILE A 1120 -6.33 53.85 29.14
C ILE A 1120 -7.25 55.06 29.20
N SER A 1121 -6.78 56.21 28.71
CA SER A 1121 -7.62 57.42 28.71
C SER A 1121 -8.74 57.29 27.68
N TYR A 1122 -9.95 57.75 28.03
CA TYR A 1122 -11.12 57.72 27.13
C TYR A 1122 -10.86 58.39 25.78
N SER A 1123 -10.03 59.44 25.75
CA SER A 1123 -9.61 60.10 24.52
C SER A 1123 -8.82 59.19 23.57
N ASP A 1124 -8.04 58.25 24.10
CA ASP A 1124 -7.20 57.35 23.29
C ASP A 1124 -8.03 56.26 22.62
N LEU A 1125 -9.07 55.77 23.31
CA LEU A 1125 -10.03 54.82 22.75
C LEU A 1125 -10.86 55.44 21.61
N ILE A 1126 -11.34 56.67 21.77
CA ILE A 1126 -12.06 57.40 20.70
C ILE A 1126 -11.13 57.69 19.52
N ALA A 1127 -9.87 58.09 19.78
CA ALA A 1127 -8.88 58.30 18.73
C ALA A 1127 -8.57 57.01 17.95
N ALA A 1128 -8.48 55.86 18.62
CA ALA A 1128 -8.32 54.57 17.97
C ALA A 1128 -9.56 54.18 17.14
N ALA A 1129 -10.77 54.34 17.69
CA ALA A 1129 -12.04 54.11 16.97
C ALA A 1129 -12.17 54.95 15.71
N SER A 1130 -11.57 56.14 15.70
CA SER A 1130 -11.57 57.00 14.51
C SER A 1130 -10.66 56.52 13.37
N LYS A 1131 -9.70 55.62 13.65
CA LYS A 1131 -8.68 55.14 12.70
C LYS A 1131 -8.89 53.70 12.24
N PHE A 1132 -9.46 52.85 13.09
CA PHE A 1132 -9.73 51.43 12.77
C PHE A 1132 -11.17 51.21 12.29
N ARG A 1133 -11.38 50.22 11.42
CA ARG A 1133 -12.74 49.93 10.90
C ARG A 1133 -13.57 49.09 11.87
N TRP A 1134 -12.90 48.24 12.66
CA TRP A 1134 -13.47 47.39 13.69
C TRP A 1134 -12.57 47.44 14.91
N ILE A 1135 -13.17 47.50 16.10
CA ILE A 1135 -12.47 47.37 17.38
C ILE A 1135 -13.19 46.28 18.18
N ILE A 1136 -12.42 45.34 18.73
CA ILE A 1136 -12.90 44.34 19.70
C ILE A 1136 -12.11 44.54 20.99
N LEU A 1137 -12.80 44.93 22.05
CA LEU A 1137 -12.22 45.02 23.38
C LEU A 1137 -12.64 43.79 24.17
N SER A 1138 -11.68 43.03 24.68
CA SER A 1138 -11.92 41.96 25.65
C SER A 1138 -11.63 42.50 27.04
N ILE A 1139 -12.63 42.52 27.92
CA ILE A 1139 -12.48 43.00 29.29
C ILE A 1139 -12.56 41.80 30.22
N THR A 1140 -11.51 41.59 31.00
CA THR A 1140 -11.31 40.40 31.85
C THR A 1140 -11.14 40.80 33.31
N GLY A 1141 -12.03 40.30 34.18
CA GLY A 1141 -12.03 40.56 35.63
C GLY A 1141 -13.13 41.53 36.11
N THR A 1142 -13.23 41.73 37.42
CA THR A 1142 -14.23 42.63 38.05
C THR A 1142 -13.83 44.10 37.86
N THR A 1143 -13.94 44.60 36.63
CA THR A 1143 -13.77 46.03 36.36
C THR A 1143 -14.96 46.82 36.92
N SER A 1144 -14.70 47.94 37.59
CA SER A 1144 -15.73 48.86 38.10
C SER A 1144 -16.48 49.65 37.00
N VAL A 1145 -16.07 49.50 35.75
CA VAL A 1145 -16.58 50.25 34.59
C VAL A 1145 -17.59 49.41 33.82
N ASN A 1146 -18.80 49.94 33.59
CA ASN A 1146 -19.88 49.24 32.91
C ASN A 1146 -19.59 49.13 31.40
N PRO A 1147 -19.53 47.92 30.79
CA PRO A 1147 -19.27 47.74 29.37
C PRO A 1147 -20.26 48.47 28.44
N ALA A 1148 -21.52 48.65 28.88
CA ALA A 1148 -22.53 49.41 28.14
C ALA A 1148 -22.25 50.93 28.12
N GLU A 1149 -21.51 51.44 29.11
CA GLU A 1149 -21.05 52.82 29.15
C GLU A 1149 -19.87 53.02 28.20
N ILE A 1150 -18.92 52.08 28.15
CA ILE A 1150 -17.83 52.07 27.17
C ILE A 1150 -18.38 52.01 25.73
N ALA A 1151 -19.36 51.14 25.46
CA ALA A 1151 -20.00 51.07 24.14
C ALA A 1151 -20.69 52.40 23.75
N ARG A 1152 -21.46 53.01 24.67
CA ARG A 1152 -22.07 54.33 24.43
C ARG A 1152 -21.05 55.43 24.16
N MET A 1153 -19.89 55.38 24.81
CA MET A 1153 -18.84 56.39 24.65
C MET A 1153 -18.06 56.23 23.35
N ILE A 1154 -17.89 55.00 22.85
CA ILE A 1154 -17.29 54.74 21.53
C ILE A 1154 -18.28 55.09 20.40
N ALA A 1155 -19.59 54.99 20.68
CA ALA A 1155 -20.63 55.39 19.73
C ALA A 1155 -20.74 56.92 19.63
N ASP A 1156 -19.94 57.53 18.76
CA ASP A 1156 -20.21 58.88 18.25
C ASP A 1156 -21.10 58.83 17.00
N GLY A 1157 -21.62 59.95 16.53
CA GLY A 1157 -22.63 60.02 15.45
C GLY A 1157 -22.32 59.31 14.12
N ASN A 1158 -21.13 58.70 13.95
CA ASN A 1158 -20.75 57.87 12.80
C ASN A 1158 -20.25 56.45 13.18
N THR A 1159 -20.30 56.05 14.46
CA THR A 1159 -19.78 54.77 14.95
C THR A 1159 -20.86 54.06 15.78
N GLN A 1160 -21.16 52.80 15.45
CA GLN A 1160 -22.07 51.95 16.24
C GLN A 1160 -21.25 50.97 17.09
N ALA A 1161 -21.65 50.79 18.34
CA ALA A 1161 -20.99 49.86 19.26
C ALA A 1161 -22.02 48.97 19.95
N GLU A 1162 -21.73 47.68 20.01
CA GLU A 1162 -22.57 46.65 20.63
C GLU A 1162 -21.75 45.90 21.69
N VAL A 1163 -22.38 45.64 22.83
CA VAL A 1163 -21.79 44.81 23.90
C VAL A 1163 -22.27 43.39 23.70
N ILE A 1164 -21.33 42.46 23.55
CA ILE A 1164 -21.63 41.04 23.44
C ILE A 1164 -21.19 40.38 24.75
N ASP A 1165 -22.19 39.95 25.52
CA ASP A 1165 -21.98 39.15 26.72
C ASP A 1165 -21.92 37.67 26.32
N ILE A 1166 -20.80 36.99 26.55
CA ILE A 1166 -20.63 35.57 26.18
C ILE A 1166 -20.63 34.73 27.47
N PRO A 1167 -21.73 34.01 27.77
CA PRO A 1167 -21.86 33.25 29.01
C PRO A 1167 -21.22 31.87 28.84
N ALA A 1168 -19.89 31.80 28.88
CA ALA A 1168 -19.19 30.53 29.01
C ALA A 1168 -18.38 30.44 30.31
N ASP A 1169 -17.78 31.55 30.79
CA ASP A 1169 -16.96 31.57 32.03
C ASP A 1169 -17.19 32.81 32.94
N GLY A 1170 -18.26 33.58 32.73
CA GLY A 1170 -18.75 34.62 33.66
C GLY A 1170 -17.86 35.85 33.93
N ASN A 1171 -16.64 35.92 33.39
CA ASN A 1171 -15.65 36.97 33.71
C ASN A 1171 -15.06 37.68 32.48
N LYS A 1172 -15.62 37.49 31.28
CA LYS A 1172 -15.16 38.16 30.05
C LYS A 1172 -16.32 38.84 29.32
N VAL A 1173 -16.24 40.15 29.12
CA VAL A 1173 -17.21 40.92 28.30
C VAL A 1173 -16.51 41.48 27.08
N PHE A 1174 -17.15 41.39 25.90
CA PHE A 1174 -16.62 41.94 24.67
C PHE A 1174 -17.40 43.18 24.24
N VAL A 1175 -16.70 44.27 23.92
CA VAL A 1175 -17.29 45.45 23.28
C VAL A 1175 -16.78 45.52 21.85
N ILE A 1176 -17.70 45.46 20.89
CA ILE A 1176 -17.37 45.56 19.46
C ILE A 1176 -17.89 46.88 18.93
N ALA A 1177 -17.02 47.67 18.30
CA ALA A 1177 -17.38 48.94 17.68
C ALA A 1177 -16.95 49.00 16.21
N SER A 1178 -17.84 49.53 15.36
CA SER A 1178 -17.56 49.75 13.95
C SER A 1178 -18.25 51.01 13.42
N ARG A 1179 -17.63 51.66 12.43
CA ARG A 1179 -18.24 52.77 11.67
C ARG A 1179 -19.35 52.33 10.70
N SER A 1180 -19.47 51.04 10.44
CA SER A 1180 -20.54 50.47 9.64
C SER A 1180 -20.85 49.10 10.21
N PHE A 1181 -21.77 49.04 11.17
CA PHE A 1181 -22.26 47.77 11.69
C PHE A 1181 -23.03 47.02 10.60
#